data_AF-E6UCP7-F1
#
_entry.id   AF-E6UCP7-F1
#
_cell.length_a   1.000
_cell.length_b   1.000
_cell.length_c   1.000
_cell.angle_alpha   90.00
_cell.angle_beta   90.00
_cell.angle_gamma   90.00
#
_symmetry.space_group_name_H-M   'P 1'
#
loop_
_entity.id
_entity.type
_entity.pdbx_description
1 polymer ?
#
loop_
_entity_poly.entity_id
_entity_poly.type
_entity_poly.pdbx_seq_one_letter_code
_entity_poly.pdbx_strand_id
1 'polypeptide(L)'
;MNEKRSVQLHRMLGSLWSELMHCTDSVGAFVLWNNSREYYIDDNALGLLGMDREDLTCEGLRNVLLCALEAEASSSPAKVITVDVDEEECCMAGFVIKRDTTVPIDMGEIYPLLNQNQLAEKMSEAGSDAFLMLIQLEHIESGRDERSFIRSALEKIGMTSPEGTVLAYHSGLKFWVFVKSGITAPQEFAEDLQKVVKNTAVTDEFGVVISKGHSMTFTGGYVTFSSRKTAAVKEFHYASFALYEAVSEGTGTISSFSSAVYELQKNDYRRVQYFFRVLDENSFMYHFQPIVSAKDGSIIAYEALMRTDRKFGLSPLQIIDMAAKYDRLYDIEHATMFNVLYQLSRNQNFFKKRKLFINAIPSSYLTDEDWSALMTVYGELMEKVVIELTEQTDTSDDKLEYLMNRLKQHKVEMAIDDYGTGYSNTSRLIRYAPQYIKLDHSLISGIDTNPKLKNIVSQLIDMMHSNGFLVLAEGVETSAEMRTLSAIHADLFQGFYISRPKPFFINEISERIRSEIIRYHLEVQGSADKIYHAAQDEPEVIRLADLIRDKYTGIYISGRDVEIIGAADMPAAVMPLMIKEGAVCSVHLRDVSIEAAGGRAAVTLGSGSKVTLKVSGTNRLTKGGILVPEKAELTLEGTGRLTIIPESISCFGIGNEYDLTYGKITSLLSDELTITACGDNCVGIGGGKCSSPDGISIKAGAVEISCSGANSIGIGSSLESSNITIRECFISIGAATANFTGVGALQGDTSVMIKNVKLVIAASGNSMCAVGSKDGGKAHIDISDCELFSNIKGREIVNIGSHKSECDCSIQRSSINLNCEGSRVSGIGDSEGSGSVTIRKAEINIGFLSADSFDIGCRDGILDIEDCTRNVNINK
;
A
#
# COMPACT_ATOMS: atom_id res chain seq x y z
N MET A 1 -34.32 -19.82 -19.73
CA MET A 1 -33.17 -18.90 -19.86
C MET A 1 -32.67 -18.97 -21.31
N ASN A 2 -32.38 -17.85 -21.98
CA ASN A 2 -31.89 -17.84 -23.37
C ASN A 2 -30.40 -18.27 -23.47
N GLU A 3 -29.95 -18.76 -24.62
CA GLU A 3 -28.62 -19.33 -24.85
C GLU A 3 -27.48 -18.36 -24.47
N LYS A 4 -27.64 -17.07 -24.77
CA LYS A 4 -26.71 -15.99 -24.38
C LYS A 4 -26.53 -15.87 -22.86
N ARG A 5 -27.60 -16.06 -22.07
CA ARG A 5 -27.58 -16.00 -20.61
C ARG A 5 -26.98 -17.26 -19.99
N SER A 6 -27.13 -18.41 -20.65
CA SER A 6 -26.48 -19.67 -20.25
C SER A 6 -24.96 -19.57 -20.32
N VAL A 7 -24.43 -19.01 -21.42
CA VAL A 7 -22.98 -18.75 -21.57
C VAL A 7 -22.48 -17.76 -20.52
N GLN A 8 -23.26 -16.71 -20.21
CA GLN A 8 -22.91 -15.76 -19.15
C GLN A 8 -22.91 -16.41 -17.76
N LEU A 9 -23.88 -17.26 -17.44
CA LEU A 9 -23.94 -17.97 -16.16
C LEU A 9 -22.69 -18.83 -15.95
N HIS A 10 -22.25 -19.56 -16.99
CA HIS A 10 -21.00 -20.33 -16.96
C HIS A 10 -19.76 -19.46 -16.83
N ARG A 11 -19.74 -18.26 -17.44
CA ARG A 11 -18.65 -17.30 -17.26
C ARG A 11 -18.58 -16.77 -15.81
N MET A 12 -19.72 -16.56 -15.17
CA MET A 12 -19.83 -15.95 -13.83
C MET A 12 -19.58 -16.95 -12.69
N LEU A 13 -20.13 -18.17 -12.79
CA LEU A 13 -20.04 -19.18 -11.74
C LEU A 13 -18.97 -20.26 -12.03
N GLY A 14 -18.38 -20.25 -13.23
CA GLY A 14 -17.41 -21.23 -13.69
C GLY A 14 -18.05 -22.52 -14.22
N SER A 15 -17.27 -23.31 -14.97
CA SER A 15 -17.71 -24.60 -15.55
C SER A 15 -17.93 -25.70 -14.51
N LEU A 16 -17.29 -25.58 -13.35
CA LEU A 16 -17.39 -26.53 -12.23
C LEU A 16 -18.68 -26.38 -11.42
N TRP A 17 -19.44 -25.28 -11.59
CA TRP A 17 -20.66 -25.04 -10.81
C TRP A 17 -21.72 -26.14 -11.01
N SER A 18 -21.89 -26.61 -12.24
CA SER A 18 -22.83 -27.69 -12.55
C SER A 18 -22.44 -29.01 -11.87
N GLU A 19 -21.15 -29.27 -11.63
CA GLU A 19 -20.68 -30.45 -10.90
C GLU A 19 -20.87 -30.29 -9.38
N LEU A 20 -20.65 -29.09 -8.84
CA LEU A 20 -20.88 -28.74 -7.43
C LEU A 20 -22.34 -28.92 -7.00
N MET A 21 -23.29 -28.56 -7.87
CA MET A 21 -24.73 -28.70 -7.61
C MET A 21 -25.19 -30.15 -7.40
N HIS A 22 -24.42 -31.12 -7.89
CA HIS A 22 -24.71 -32.54 -7.67
C HIS A 22 -24.07 -33.10 -6.39
N CYS A 23 -23.18 -32.35 -5.75
CA CYS A 23 -22.36 -32.84 -4.65
C CYS A 23 -22.81 -32.34 -3.26
N THR A 24 -23.58 -31.25 -3.16
CA THR A 24 -23.95 -30.66 -1.86
C THR A 24 -25.30 -29.94 -1.85
N ASP A 25 -26.13 -30.18 -0.83
CA ASP A 25 -27.39 -29.44 -0.58
C ASP A 25 -27.18 -28.16 0.27
N SER A 26 -25.92 -27.82 0.56
CA SER A 26 -25.55 -26.74 1.49
C SER A 26 -25.18 -25.43 0.80
N VAL A 27 -25.13 -25.42 -0.54
CA VAL A 27 -24.80 -24.24 -1.33
C VAL A 27 -25.72 -24.20 -2.56
N GLY A 28 -26.23 -23.01 -2.86
CA GLY A 28 -26.88 -22.68 -4.13
C GLY A 28 -26.40 -21.34 -4.66
N ALA A 29 -26.81 -20.97 -5.87
CA ALA A 29 -26.44 -19.74 -6.54
C ALA A 29 -27.65 -18.99 -7.08
N PHE A 30 -27.45 -17.69 -7.24
CA PHE A 30 -28.41 -16.80 -7.87
C PHE A 30 -27.70 -15.77 -8.75
N VAL A 31 -28.43 -15.27 -9.75
CA VAL A 31 -28.04 -14.11 -10.55
C VAL A 31 -29.29 -13.25 -10.76
N LEU A 32 -29.17 -11.96 -10.51
CA LEU A 32 -30.24 -10.99 -10.66
C LEU A 32 -29.77 -9.86 -11.58
N TRP A 33 -30.41 -9.72 -12.74
CA TRP A 33 -30.05 -8.68 -13.72
C TRP A 33 -30.94 -7.46 -13.52
N ASN A 34 -30.36 -6.37 -12.98
CA ASN A 34 -31.13 -5.19 -12.57
C ASN A 34 -31.86 -4.51 -13.75
N ASN A 35 -31.24 -4.51 -14.94
CA ASN A 35 -31.78 -3.83 -16.11
C ASN A 35 -32.89 -4.61 -16.82
N SER A 36 -32.85 -5.96 -16.82
CA SER A 36 -33.81 -6.78 -17.57
C SER A 36 -34.96 -7.34 -16.71
N ARG A 37 -34.94 -7.14 -15.39
CA ARG A 37 -35.89 -7.79 -14.45
C ARG A 37 -35.96 -9.31 -14.67
N GLU A 38 -34.84 -9.91 -15.03
CA GLU A 38 -34.67 -11.36 -15.13
C GLU A 38 -33.85 -11.85 -13.94
N TYR A 39 -34.09 -13.10 -13.53
CA TYR A 39 -33.31 -13.76 -12.49
C TYR A 39 -33.00 -15.20 -12.87
N TYR A 40 -31.94 -15.70 -12.25
CA TYR A 40 -31.63 -17.12 -12.13
C TYR A 40 -31.51 -17.43 -10.64
N ILE A 41 -32.13 -18.53 -10.22
CA ILE A 41 -31.92 -19.12 -8.90
C ILE A 41 -32.13 -20.63 -9.04
N ASP A 42 -31.20 -21.40 -8.49
CA ASP A 42 -31.31 -22.85 -8.47
C ASP A 42 -32.17 -23.35 -7.29
N ASP A 43 -32.46 -24.66 -7.30
CA ASP A 43 -33.36 -25.30 -6.35
C ASP A 43 -32.76 -25.33 -4.94
N ASN A 44 -31.43 -25.43 -4.81
CA ASN A 44 -30.74 -25.39 -3.52
C ASN A 44 -30.85 -23.99 -2.89
N ALA A 45 -30.59 -22.93 -3.66
CA ALA A 45 -30.72 -21.55 -3.21
C ALA A 45 -32.18 -21.21 -2.85
N LEU A 46 -33.16 -21.70 -3.62
CA LEU A 46 -34.59 -21.57 -3.28
C LEU A 46 -34.90 -22.23 -1.94
N GLY A 47 -34.47 -23.48 -1.74
CA GLY A 47 -34.68 -24.22 -0.50
C GLY A 47 -34.02 -23.56 0.71
N LEU A 48 -32.77 -23.10 0.56
CA LEU A 48 -32.02 -22.43 1.64
C LEU A 48 -32.63 -21.08 2.04
N LEU A 49 -33.22 -20.34 1.10
CA LEU A 49 -33.95 -19.11 1.40
C LEU A 49 -35.38 -19.37 1.91
N GLY A 50 -35.83 -20.63 1.89
CA GLY A 50 -37.19 -21.02 2.24
C GLY A 50 -38.24 -20.46 1.27
N MET A 51 -37.90 -20.35 -0.02
CA MET A 51 -38.76 -19.78 -1.05
C MET A 51 -39.37 -20.86 -1.94
N ASP A 52 -40.65 -20.69 -2.29
CA ASP A 52 -41.29 -21.48 -3.34
C ASP A 52 -41.09 -20.85 -4.73
N ARG A 53 -40.95 -21.71 -5.75
CA ARG A 53 -40.75 -21.27 -7.14
C ARG A 53 -42.03 -20.70 -7.78
N GLU A 54 -43.19 -21.10 -7.27
CA GLU A 54 -44.48 -20.57 -7.73
C GLU A 54 -44.68 -19.13 -7.24
N ASP A 55 -45.05 -18.21 -8.13
CA ASP A 55 -45.25 -16.76 -7.86
C ASP A 55 -43.97 -15.95 -7.55
N LEU A 56 -42.78 -16.50 -7.78
CA LEU A 56 -41.50 -15.80 -7.55
C LEU A 56 -41.26 -14.67 -8.57
N THR A 57 -41.36 -13.43 -8.11
CA THR A 57 -41.01 -12.24 -8.88
C THR A 57 -39.55 -11.84 -8.67
N CYS A 58 -38.95 -11.16 -9.65
CA CYS A 58 -37.62 -10.56 -9.53
C CYS A 58 -37.48 -9.66 -8.29
N GLU A 59 -38.50 -8.88 -8.00
CA GLU A 59 -38.53 -7.95 -6.87
C GLU A 59 -38.69 -8.71 -5.54
N GLY A 60 -39.50 -9.77 -5.52
CA GLY A 60 -39.61 -10.67 -4.37
C GLY A 60 -38.29 -11.36 -4.04
N LEU A 61 -37.60 -11.90 -5.05
CA LEU A 61 -36.27 -12.50 -4.87
C LEU A 61 -35.24 -11.47 -4.38
N ARG A 62 -35.22 -10.27 -4.99
CA ARG A 62 -34.32 -9.18 -4.56
C ARG A 62 -34.54 -8.82 -3.10
N ASN A 63 -35.80 -8.70 -2.67
CA ASN A 63 -36.12 -8.35 -1.29
C ASN A 63 -35.65 -9.43 -0.30
N VAL A 64 -35.82 -10.72 -0.63
CA VAL A 64 -35.33 -11.81 0.23
C VAL A 64 -33.81 -11.86 0.28
N LEU A 65 -33.13 -11.69 -0.86
CA LEU A 65 -31.66 -11.64 -0.91
C LEU A 65 -31.11 -10.46 -0.11
N LEU A 66 -31.75 -9.30 -0.16
CA LEU A 66 -31.38 -8.14 0.66
C LEU A 66 -31.57 -8.42 2.15
N CYS A 67 -32.69 -9.02 2.56
CA CYS A 67 -32.89 -9.43 3.95
C CYS A 67 -31.81 -10.42 4.41
N ALA A 68 -31.46 -11.39 3.56
CA ALA A 68 -30.42 -12.39 3.86
C ALA A 68 -28.99 -11.81 3.90
N LEU A 69 -28.73 -10.71 3.17
CA LEU A 69 -27.48 -9.95 3.23
C LEU A 69 -27.39 -9.05 4.48
N GLU A 70 -28.54 -8.60 4.97
CA GLU A 70 -28.69 -7.66 6.08
C GLU A 70 -28.82 -8.35 7.44
N ALA A 71 -29.19 -9.63 7.45
CA ALA A 71 -29.29 -10.46 8.63
C ALA A 71 -27.95 -10.59 9.37
N GLU A 72 -27.96 -10.29 10.67
CA GLU A 72 -26.96 -10.71 11.68
C GLU A 72 -26.51 -12.17 11.46
N ALA A 73 -25.29 -12.49 11.92
CA ALA A 73 -24.72 -13.84 11.84
C ALA A 73 -25.67 -14.92 12.38
N SER A 74 -26.47 -14.56 13.38
CA SER A 74 -27.42 -15.41 14.09
C SER A 74 -28.88 -15.27 13.67
N SER A 75 -29.26 -14.40 12.72
CA SER A 75 -30.69 -14.13 12.44
C SER A 75 -31.24 -14.77 11.16
N SER A 76 -30.42 -15.51 10.41
CA SER A 76 -30.86 -16.23 9.22
C SER A 76 -30.20 -17.61 9.11
N PRO A 77 -30.94 -18.67 8.73
CA PRO A 77 -30.40 -20.01 8.49
C PRO A 77 -29.54 -20.09 7.21
N ALA A 78 -29.53 -19.04 6.39
CA ALA A 78 -28.76 -18.95 5.15
C ALA A 78 -27.95 -17.65 5.07
N LYS A 79 -26.70 -17.74 4.60
CA LYS A 79 -25.78 -16.62 4.31
C LYS A 79 -25.73 -16.36 2.82
N VAL A 80 -25.89 -15.11 2.41
CA VAL A 80 -25.69 -14.70 1.02
C VAL A 80 -24.29 -14.08 0.86
N ILE A 81 -23.54 -14.55 -0.12
CA ILE A 81 -22.24 -13.99 -0.52
C ILE A 81 -22.36 -13.47 -1.94
N THR A 82 -22.17 -12.17 -2.13
CA THR A 82 -22.13 -11.55 -3.46
C THR A 82 -20.72 -11.67 -4.06
N VAL A 83 -20.65 -11.94 -5.35
CA VAL A 83 -19.41 -11.85 -6.13
C VAL A 83 -19.38 -10.47 -6.77
N ASP A 84 -18.25 -9.74 -6.67
CA ASP A 84 -18.09 -8.48 -7.38
C ASP A 84 -18.06 -8.77 -8.89
N VAL A 85 -19.08 -8.30 -9.60
CA VAL A 85 -19.19 -8.43 -11.06
C VAL A 85 -19.23 -7.04 -11.67
N ASP A 86 -18.33 -6.84 -12.64
CA ASP A 86 -18.16 -5.74 -13.59
C ASP A 86 -19.20 -4.60 -13.55
N GLU A 87 -18.74 -3.35 -13.38
CA GLU A 87 -19.58 -2.14 -13.34
C GLU A 87 -20.38 -1.93 -14.64
N GLU A 88 -19.95 -2.51 -15.77
CA GLU A 88 -20.59 -2.37 -17.08
C GLU A 88 -21.95 -3.11 -17.21
N GLU A 89 -22.19 -4.19 -16.44
CA GLU A 89 -23.33 -5.12 -16.69
C GLU A 89 -24.47 -5.02 -15.65
N CYS A 90 -24.30 -4.25 -14.57
CA CYS A 90 -25.33 -3.93 -13.56
C CYS A 90 -26.15 -5.17 -13.10
N CYS A 91 -25.46 -6.22 -12.61
CA CYS A 91 -26.09 -7.44 -12.11
C CYS A 91 -25.60 -7.79 -10.70
N MET A 92 -26.46 -8.44 -9.91
CA MET A 92 -26.12 -8.97 -8.58
C MET A 92 -26.04 -10.49 -8.69
N ALA A 93 -24.86 -11.05 -8.51
CA ALA A 93 -24.65 -12.50 -8.52
C ALA A 93 -23.98 -12.95 -7.24
N GLY A 94 -24.24 -14.19 -6.85
CA GLY A 94 -23.72 -14.70 -5.59
C GLY A 94 -24.14 -16.12 -5.27
N PHE A 95 -23.70 -16.55 -4.10
CA PHE A 95 -24.00 -17.85 -3.52
C PHE A 95 -24.87 -17.69 -2.28
N VAL A 96 -25.80 -18.62 -2.09
CA VAL A 96 -26.56 -18.84 -0.86
C VAL A 96 -25.96 -20.06 -0.18
N ILE A 97 -25.48 -19.89 1.05
CA ILE A 97 -24.79 -20.93 1.82
C ILE A 97 -25.60 -21.22 3.07
N LYS A 98 -25.85 -22.50 3.35
CA LYS A 98 -26.46 -22.94 4.61
C LYS A 98 -25.55 -22.54 5.78
N ARG A 99 -26.08 -21.81 6.76
CA ARG A 99 -25.39 -21.61 8.04
C ARG A 99 -25.67 -22.82 8.92
N ASP A 100 -24.64 -23.38 9.53
CA ASP A 100 -24.82 -24.35 10.61
C ASP A 100 -25.20 -23.60 11.88
N THR A 101 -26.49 -23.62 12.21
CA THR A 101 -26.95 -23.16 13.51
C THR A 101 -26.92 -24.34 14.47
N THR A 102 -26.17 -24.20 15.56
CA THR A 102 -26.07 -25.22 16.60
C THR A 102 -26.60 -24.66 17.91
N VAL A 103 -27.22 -25.52 18.71
CA VAL A 103 -27.54 -25.19 20.09
C VAL A 103 -26.28 -25.52 20.91
N PRO A 104 -25.70 -24.55 21.63
CA PRO A 104 -24.61 -24.82 22.55
C PRO A 104 -24.94 -25.98 23.50
N ILE A 105 -23.95 -26.84 23.79
CA ILE A 105 -24.17 -28.08 24.57
C ILE A 105 -24.78 -27.77 25.93
N ASP A 106 -24.27 -26.73 26.59
CA ASP A 106 -24.78 -26.20 27.86
C ASP A 106 -26.24 -25.74 27.74
N MET A 107 -26.64 -25.05 26.68
CA MET A 107 -28.03 -24.67 26.44
C MET A 107 -28.94 -25.88 26.16
N GLY A 108 -28.44 -26.88 25.43
CA GLY A 108 -29.17 -28.12 25.16
C GLY A 108 -29.41 -28.96 26.43
N GLU A 109 -28.52 -28.88 27.41
CA GLU A 109 -28.70 -29.48 28.75
C GLU A 109 -29.77 -28.75 29.58
N ILE A 110 -29.93 -27.44 29.38
CA ILE A 110 -30.89 -26.60 30.12
C ILE A 110 -32.33 -26.85 29.66
N TYR A 111 -32.56 -26.83 28.35
CA TYR A 111 -33.90 -27.03 27.76
C TYR A 111 -33.78 -27.59 26.33
N PRO A 112 -34.63 -28.55 25.91
CA PRO A 112 -34.59 -29.10 24.56
C PRO A 112 -35.05 -28.07 23.53
N LEU A 113 -34.10 -27.37 22.92
CA LEU A 113 -34.32 -26.36 21.89
C LEU A 113 -33.98 -26.90 20.50
N LEU A 114 -34.73 -26.48 19.48
CA LEU A 114 -34.32 -26.67 18.09
C LEU A 114 -33.27 -25.63 17.70
N ASN A 115 -32.47 -25.95 16.68
CA ASN A 115 -31.69 -24.93 16.00
C ASN A 115 -32.54 -24.17 14.95
N GLN A 116 -32.00 -23.12 14.37
CA GLN A 116 -32.75 -22.27 13.45
C GLN A 116 -32.97 -22.93 12.09
N ASN A 117 -32.05 -23.79 11.64
CA ASN A 117 -32.26 -24.56 10.40
C ASN A 117 -33.46 -25.49 10.54
N GLN A 118 -33.58 -26.19 11.67
CA GLN A 118 -34.72 -27.05 12.00
C GLN A 118 -36.00 -26.25 12.19
N LEU A 119 -35.92 -25.04 12.77
CA LEU A 119 -37.07 -24.15 12.86
C LEU A 119 -37.54 -23.69 11.48
N ALA A 120 -36.62 -23.33 10.58
CA ALA A 120 -36.95 -22.94 9.21
C ALA A 120 -37.66 -24.07 8.45
N GLU A 121 -37.24 -25.33 8.64
CA GLU A 121 -37.95 -26.50 8.11
C GLU A 121 -39.38 -26.58 8.65
N LYS A 122 -39.59 -26.34 9.94
CA LYS A 122 -40.93 -26.33 10.56
C LYS A 122 -41.81 -25.17 10.09
N MET A 123 -41.22 -24.03 9.72
CA MET A 123 -41.96 -22.88 9.21
C MET A 123 -42.54 -23.11 7.81
N SER A 124 -42.06 -24.10 7.06
CA SER A 124 -42.67 -24.48 5.77
C SER A 124 -44.12 -24.98 5.91
N GLU A 125 -44.50 -25.45 7.10
CA GLU A 125 -45.85 -25.91 7.43
C GLU A 125 -46.77 -24.79 7.96
N ALA A 126 -46.32 -23.53 7.94
CA ALA A 126 -47.04 -22.39 8.54
C ALA A 126 -48.38 -22.08 7.86
N GLY A 127 -49.42 -21.85 8.69
CA GLY A 127 -50.71 -21.32 8.27
C GLY A 127 -50.72 -19.80 8.06
N SER A 128 -51.84 -19.27 7.56
CA SER A 128 -52.06 -17.82 7.39
C SER A 128 -52.30 -17.06 8.71
N ASP A 129 -52.30 -17.77 9.82
CA ASP A 129 -52.48 -17.31 11.20
C ASP A 129 -51.31 -17.79 12.09
N ALA A 130 -50.18 -18.09 11.45
CA ALA A 130 -48.93 -18.40 12.12
C ALA A 130 -48.31 -17.16 12.77
N PHE A 131 -47.50 -17.41 13.79
CA PHE A 131 -46.88 -16.38 14.61
C PHE A 131 -45.40 -16.74 14.83
N LEU A 132 -44.51 -15.77 14.63
CA LEU A 132 -43.10 -15.88 14.96
C LEU A 132 -42.69 -14.71 15.84
N MET A 133 -42.06 -14.98 16.98
CA MET A 133 -41.53 -13.97 17.88
C MET A 133 -40.09 -14.28 18.25
N LEU A 134 -39.24 -13.26 18.19
CA LEU A 134 -37.93 -13.26 18.84
C LEU A 134 -38.08 -12.62 20.21
N ILE A 135 -37.70 -13.34 21.26
CA ILE A 135 -37.66 -12.81 22.63
C ILE A 135 -36.22 -12.66 23.07
N GLN A 136 -35.94 -11.61 23.85
CA GLN A 136 -34.71 -11.43 24.61
C GLN A 136 -35.06 -11.45 26.09
N LEU A 137 -34.59 -12.46 26.84
CA LEU A 137 -34.77 -12.49 28.29
C LEU A 137 -33.94 -11.38 28.94
N GLU A 138 -34.53 -10.65 29.88
CA GLU A 138 -33.92 -9.50 30.53
C GLU A 138 -33.49 -9.86 31.96
N HIS A 139 -32.29 -9.42 32.35
CA HIS A 139 -31.77 -9.62 33.70
C HIS A 139 -32.20 -8.51 34.65
N ILE A 140 -32.67 -8.87 35.84
CA ILE A 140 -32.84 -7.95 36.96
C ILE A 140 -32.10 -8.56 38.16
N GLU A 141 -30.87 -8.08 38.36
CA GLU A 141 -29.95 -8.33 39.48
C GLU A 141 -29.12 -9.64 39.47
N SER A 142 -27.81 -9.44 39.69
CA SER A 142 -26.68 -10.34 39.44
C SER A 142 -26.34 -11.25 40.63
N GLY A 143 -25.97 -12.50 40.33
CA GLY A 143 -25.18 -13.35 41.23
C GLY A 143 -25.60 -14.81 41.44
N ARG A 144 -26.63 -15.34 40.74
CA ARG A 144 -27.03 -16.76 40.86
C ARG A 144 -27.45 -17.40 39.53
N ASP A 145 -27.31 -18.72 39.52
CA ASP A 145 -27.58 -19.73 38.47
C ASP A 145 -28.46 -19.32 37.27
N GLU A 146 -27.84 -18.68 36.29
CA GLU A 146 -28.43 -18.23 35.01
C GLU A 146 -29.17 -19.36 34.28
N ARG A 147 -28.68 -20.60 34.41
CA ARG A 147 -29.29 -21.79 33.80
C ARG A 147 -30.71 -22.02 34.29
N SER A 148 -30.91 -21.92 35.60
CA SER A 148 -32.22 -22.08 36.25
C SER A 148 -33.21 -20.99 35.82
N PHE A 149 -32.74 -19.77 35.57
CA PHE A 149 -33.59 -18.68 35.04
C PHE A 149 -34.05 -18.97 33.62
N ILE A 150 -33.12 -19.31 32.71
CA ILE A 150 -33.44 -19.62 31.32
C ILE A 150 -34.42 -20.78 31.24
N ARG A 151 -34.16 -21.87 31.98
CA ARG A 151 -35.03 -23.05 32.03
C ARG A 151 -36.45 -22.71 32.46
N SER A 152 -36.60 -22.00 33.58
CA SER A 152 -37.90 -21.65 34.15
C SER A 152 -38.74 -20.78 33.19
N ALA A 153 -38.09 -19.84 32.48
CA ALA A 153 -38.77 -19.03 31.46
C ALA A 153 -39.27 -19.90 30.29
N LEU A 154 -38.39 -20.71 29.72
CA LEU A 154 -38.69 -21.50 28.53
C LEU A 154 -39.73 -22.59 28.80
N GLU A 155 -39.64 -23.29 29.94
CA GLU A 155 -40.65 -24.26 30.37
C GLU A 155 -42.03 -23.60 30.44
N LYS A 156 -42.11 -22.40 31.04
CA LYS A 156 -43.39 -21.73 31.22
C LYS A 156 -43.97 -21.20 29.92
N ILE A 157 -43.13 -20.68 29.03
CA ILE A 157 -43.53 -20.29 27.67
C ILE A 157 -44.07 -21.50 26.92
N GLY A 158 -43.35 -22.64 26.96
CA GLY A 158 -43.77 -23.89 26.32
C GLY A 158 -45.12 -24.41 26.83
N MET A 159 -45.35 -24.41 28.15
CA MET A 159 -46.60 -24.88 28.77
C MET A 159 -47.82 -23.99 28.50
N THR A 160 -47.59 -22.69 28.29
CA THR A 160 -48.67 -21.70 28.12
C THR A 160 -49.05 -21.51 26.65
N SER A 161 -48.15 -21.91 25.75
CA SER A 161 -48.35 -21.76 24.31
C SER A 161 -49.24 -22.90 23.74
N PRO A 162 -49.90 -22.67 22.59
CA PRO A 162 -50.74 -23.68 21.93
C PRO A 162 -49.98 -24.97 21.57
N GLU A 163 -50.71 -26.07 21.41
CA GLU A 163 -50.15 -27.36 21.02
C GLU A 163 -49.46 -27.28 19.64
N GLY A 164 -48.19 -27.70 19.59
CA GLY A 164 -47.34 -27.57 18.40
C GLY A 164 -46.51 -26.28 18.34
N THR A 165 -46.40 -25.54 19.44
CA THR A 165 -45.41 -24.45 19.59
C THR A 165 -44.00 -25.01 19.54
N VAL A 166 -43.13 -24.32 18.83
CA VAL A 166 -41.72 -24.66 18.68
C VAL A 166 -40.88 -23.57 19.33
N LEU A 167 -39.98 -23.99 20.23
CA LEU A 167 -38.95 -23.13 20.81
C LEU A 167 -37.61 -23.45 20.16
N ALA A 168 -36.93 -22.42 19.65
CA ALA A 168 -35.61 -22.58 19.05
C ALA A 168 -34.61 -21.57 19.63
N TYR A 169 -33.34 -21.95 19.62
CA TYR A 169 -32.27 -21.10 20.10
C TYR A 169 -31.87 -20.07 19.03
N HIS A 170 -31.71 -18.80 19.43
CA HIS A 170 -31.11 -17.77 18.57
C HIS A 170 -29.65 -17.52 18.97
N SER A 171 -29.43 -16.82 20.09
CA SER A 171 -28.09 -16.53 20.64
C SER A 171 -28.20 -15.97 22.06
N GLY A 172 -27.32 -16.38 22.98
CA GLY A 172 -27.32 -15.90 24.37
C GLY A 172 -28.69 -16.08 25.03
N LEU A 173 -29.29 -14.95 25.41
CA LEU A 173 -30.63 -14.89 26.03
C LEU A 173 -31.77 -14.68 25.02
N LYS A 174 -31.49 -14.82 23.72
CA LYS A 174 -32.47 -14.68 22.65
C LYS A 174 -33.00 -16.03 22.20
N PHE A 175 -34.33 -16.14 22.10
CA PHE A 175 -35.03 -17.37 21.73
C PHE A 175 -36.16 -17.10 20.74
N TRP A 176 -36.38 -18.04 19.84
CA TRP A 176 -37.50 -18.03 18.91
C TRP A 176 -38.70 -18.74 19.51
N VAL A 177 -39.88 -18.14 19.38
CA VAL A 177 -41.18 -18.75 19.67
C VAL A 177 -41.98 -18.78 18.38
N PHE A 178 -42.25 -19.99 17.87
CA PHE A 178 -43.02 -20.18 16.65
C PHE A 178 -44.30 -20.97 16.93
N VAL A 179 -45.43 -20.47 16.43
CA VAL A 179 -46.73 -21.13 16.50
C VAL A 179 -47.25 -21.30 15.07
N LYS A 180 -47.49 -22.55 14.67
CA LYS A 180 -47.85 -22.93 13.28
C LYS A 180 -49.16 -22.35 12.76
N SER A 181 -50.15 -22.14 13.63
CA SER A 181 -51.50 -21.65 13.31
C SER A 181 -52.28 -21.45 14.61
N GLY A 182 -53.37 -20.69 14.57
CA GLY A 182 -54.34 -20.54 15.65
C GLY A 182 -54.22 -19.26 16.47
N ILE A 183 -53.38 -18.30 16.06
CA ILE A 183 -53.22 -17.03 16.76
C ILE A 183 -54.08 -15.94 16.10
N THR A 184 -55.20 -15.60 16.75
CA THR A 184 -56.13 -14.56 16.26
C THR A 184 -55.86 -13.17 16.84
N ALA A 185 -55.23 -13.10 18.02
CA ALA A 185 -54.87 -11.87 18.72
C ALA A 185 -53.38 -11.91 19.12
N PRO A 186 -52.46 -11.60 18.18
CA PRO A 186 -51.02 -11.82 18.37
C PRO A 186 -50.40 -10.94 19.46
N GLN A 187 -50.86 -9.68 19.60
CA GLN A 187 -50.40 -8.78 20.65
C GLN A 187 -50.79 -9.29 22.05
N GLU A 188 -52.07 -9.66 22.23
CA GLU A 188 -52.57 -10.20 23.50
C GLU A 188 -51.83 -11.50 23.88
N PHE A 189 -51.60 -12.38 22.90
CA PHE A 189 -50.83 -13.60 23.10
C PHE A 189 -49.39 -13.32 23.57
N ALA A 190 -48.68 -12.39 22.93
CA ALA A 190 -47.32 -12.04 23.31
C ALA A 190 -47.28 -11.40 24.73
N GLU A 191 -48.21 -10.52 25.05
CA GLU A 191 -48.33 -9.90 26.37
C GLU A 191 -48.66 -10.92 27.46
N ASP A 192 -49.50 -11.91 27.16
CA ASP A 192 -49.86 -12.97 28.11
C ASP A 192 -48.68 -13.90 28.38
N LEU A 193 -47.88 -14.24 27.36
CA LEU A 193 -46.60 -14.95 27.56
C LEU A 193 -45.67 -14.15 28.48
N GLN A 194 -45.56 -12.83 28.29
CA GLN A 194 -44.72 -11.99 29.13
C GLN A 194 -45.22 -11.87 30.57
N LYS A 195 -46.53 -11.71 30.78
CA LYS A 195 -47.14 -11.72 32.11
C LYS A 195 -46.86 -13.03 32.84
N VAL A 196 -46.91 -14.13 32.12
CA VAL A 196 -46.65 -15.46 32.68
C VAL A 196 -45.18 -15.61 33.08
N VAL A 197 -44.23 -15.16 32.25
CA VAL A 197 -42.80 -15.15 32.61
C VAL A 197 -42.55 -14.25 33.84
N LYS A 198 -43.16 -13.07 33.90
CA LYS A 198 -43.09 -12.14 35.05
C LYS A 198 -43.57 -12.75 36.37
N ASN A 199 -44.56 -13.63 36.31
CA ASN A 199 -45.16 -14.27 37.49
C ASN A 199 -44.54 -15.65 37.82
N THR A 200 -43.47 -16.06 37.11
CA THR A 200 -42.84 -17.37 37.31
C THR A 200 -41.84 -17.34 38.46
N ALA A 201 -41.96 -18.32 39.36
CA ALA A 201 -40.94 -18.55 40.38
C ALA A 201 -39.77 -19.34 39.79
N VAL A 202 -38.54 -18.94 40.10
CA VAL A 202 -37.34 -19.63 39.60
C VAL A 202 -37.18 -20.95 40.34
N THR A 203 -37.09 -22.05 39.61
CA THR A 203 -36.88 -23.40 40.16
C THR A 203 -35.52 -23.98 39.77
N ASP A 204 -34.97 -24.85 40.62
CA ASP A 204 -33.80 -25.67 40.28
C ASP A 204 -34.18 -26.84 39.37
N GLU A 205 -33.19 -27.66 38.99
CA GLU A 205 -33.36 -28.84 38.14
C GLU A 205 -34.35 -29.89 38.70
N PHE A 206 -34.68 -29.81 40.00
CA PHE A 206 -35.60 -30.70 40.70
C PHE A 206 -36.98 -30.06 40.99
N GLY A 207 -37.22 -28.84 40.50
CA GLY A 207 -38.48 -28.12 40.69
C GLY A 207 -38.62 -27.41 42.04
N VAL A 208 -37.52 -27.25 42.80
CA VAL A 208 -37.53 -26.54 44.08
C VAL A 208 -37.37 -25.04 43.83
N VAL A 209 -38.26 -24.23 44.41
CA VAL A 209 -38.24 -22.78 44.24
C VAL A 209 -37.00 -22.16 44.91
N ILE A 210 -36.10 -21.61 44.10
CA ILE A 210 -34.83 -20.97 44.53
C ILE A 210 -35.08 -19.51 44.94
N SER A 211 -36.05 -18.83 44.32
CA SER A 211 -36.46 -17.48 44.71
C SER A 211 -37.91 -17.19 44.34
N LYS A 212 -38.63 -16.51 45.25
CA LYS A 212 -40.01 -16.03 45.06
C LYS A 212 -40.10 -14.55 44.69
N GLY A 213 -38.97 -13.85 44.57
CA GLY A 213 -38.93 -12.37 44.55
C GLY A 213 -38.30 -11.72 43.32
N HIS A 214 -37.88 -12.47 42.30
CA HIS A 214 -37.32 -11.88 41.08
C HIS A 214 -38.41 -11.70 40.02
N SER A 215 -38.52 -10.53 39.42
CA SER A 215 -39.35 -10.34 38.23
C SER A 215 -38.51 -10.67 36.99
N MET A 216 -38.68 -11.87 36.45
CA MET A 216 -38.13 -12.19 35.13
C MET A 216 -38.97 -11.50 34.07
N THR A 217 -38.37 -10.97 33.02
CA THR A 217 -39.13 -10.45 31.89
C THR A 217 -38.40 -10.70 30.58
N PHE A 218 -39.06 -10.41 29.47
CA PHE A 218 -38.44 -10.44 28.16
C PHE A 218 -38.94 -9.26 27.34
N THR A 219 -38.07 -8.74 26.49
CA THR A 219 -38.41 -7.83 25.41
C THR A 219 -38.69 -8.69 24.17
N GLY A 220 -39.74 -8.38 23.40
CA GLY A 220 -40.22 -9.24 22.32
C GLY A 220 -40.52 -8.49 21.03
N GLY A 221 -40.11 -9.06 19.90
CA GLY A 221 -40.47 -8.60 18.57
C GLY A 221 -41.16 -9.70 17.79
N TYR A 222 -42.35 -9.45 17.24
CA TYR A 222 -43.10 -10.49 16.53
C TYR A 222 -43.58 -10.08 15.14
N VAL A 223 -43.83 -11.09 14.32
CA VAL A 223 -44.44 -10.98 12.99
C VAL A 223 -45.55 -12.03 12.83
N THR A 224 -46.60 -11.66 12.10
CA THR A 224 -47.68 -12.55 11.71
C THR A 224 -47.64 -12.85 10.22
N PHE A 225 -47.94 -14.08 9.86
CA PHE A 225 -47.84 -14.54 8.47
C PHE A 225 -49.05 -14.05 7.68
N SER A 226 -48.81 -13.27 6.63
CA SER A 226 -49.89 -12.74 5.78
C SER A 226 -50.40 -13.73 4.73
N SER A 227 -49.64 -14.81 4.46
CA SER A 227 -50.01 -15.89 3.53
C SER A 227 -49.21 -17.15 3.84
N ARG A 228 -49.64 -18.31 3.30
CA ARG A 228 -48.93 -19.60 3.43
C ARG A 228 -47.57 -19.66 2.67
N LYS A 229 -47.20 -18.62 1.94
CA LYS A 229 -46.10 -18.64 0.95
C LYS A 229 -44.99 -17.62 1.27
N THR A 230 -44.64 -17.41 2.54
CA THR A 230 -43.60 -16.44 2.91
C THR A 230 -42.24 -17.11 3.09
N ALA A 231 -41.18 -16.42 2.66
CA ALA A 231 -39.81 -16.91 2.81
C ALA A 231 -39.39 -16.88 4.28
N ALA A 232 -38.96 -18.01 4.85
CA ALA A 232 -38.60 -18.09 6.28
C ALA A 232 -37.56 -17.03 6.69
N VAL A 233 -36.55 -16.78 5.83
CA VAL A 233 -35.51 -15.76 6.04
C VAL A 233 -36.10 -14.36 6.22
N LYS A 234 -37.18 -14.04 5.51
CA LYS A 234 -37.86 -12.75 5.59
C LYS A 234 -38.54 -12.56 6.94
N GLU A 235 -39.20 -13.60 7.45
CA GLU A 235 -39.91 -13.54 8.72
C GLU A 235 -38.97 -13.45 9.91
N PHE A 236 -37.84 -14.18 9.87
CA PHE A 236 -36.78 -14.02 10.87
C PHE A 236 -36.24 -12.58 10.89
N HIS A 237 -35.99 -12.00 9.72
CA HIS A 237 -35.52 -10.61 9.61
C HIS A 237 -36.52 -9.61 10.18
N TYR A 238 -37.81 -9.77 9.89
CA TYR A 238 -38.87 -8.88 10.36
C TYR A 238 -39.13 -8.97 11.85
N ALA A 239 -39.15 -10.18 12.42
CA ALA A 239 -39.24 -10.34 13.86
C ALA A 239 -38.01 -9.77 14.59
N SER A 240 -36.82 -9.89 14.00
CA SER A 240 -35.59 -9.29 14.52
C SER A 240 -35.64 -7.76 14.50
N PHE A 241 -36.16 -7.16 13.43
CA PHE A 241 -36.40 -5.72 13.35
C PHE A 241 -37.41 -5.24 14.41
N ALA A 242 -38.51 -5.98 14.59
CA ALA A 242 -39.50 -5.66 15.62
C ALA A 242 -38.89 -5.73 17.03
N LEU A 243 -37.97 -6.68 17.29
CA LEU A 243 -37.27 -6.75 18.57
C LEU A 243 -36.33 -5.54 18.74
N TYR A 244 -35.65 -5.13 17.68
CA TYR A 244 -34.82 -3.92 17.69
C TYR A 244 -35.62 -2.67 18.07
N GLU A 245 -36.84 -2.53 17.53
CA GLU A 245 -37.76 -1.45 17.93
C GLU A 245 -38.12 -1.56 19.41
N ALA A 246 -38.53 -2.75 19.87
CA ALA A 246 -38.91 -2.98 21.26
C ALA A 246 -37.77 -2.66 22.25
N VAL A 247 -36.55 -3.07 21.94
CA VAL A 247 -35.35 -2.77 22.74
C VAL A 247 -35.07 -1.27 22.77
N SER A 248 -35.31 -0.57 21.66
CA SER A 248 -35.11 0.88 21.57
C SER A 248 -36.16 1.66 22.38
N GLU A 249 -37.36 1.12 22.53
CA GLU A 249 -38.45 1.70 23.35
C GLU A 249 -38.27 1.44 24.85
N GLY A 250 -37.68 0.31 25.22
CA GLY A 250 -37.25 0.01 26.58
C GLY A 250 -37.44 -1.45 27.00
N THR A 251 -36.83 -1.82 28.13
CA THR A 251 -36.87 -3.18 28.69
C THR A 251 -38.31 -3.66 28.94
N GLY A 252 -38.62 -4.88 28.48
CA GLY A 252 -39.95 -5.48 28.68
C GLY A 252 -41.01 -4.95 27.72
N THR A 253 -40.62 -4.32 26.62
CA THR A 253 -41.52 -3.88 25.56
C THR A 253 -41.80 -5.03 24.58
N ILE A 254 -43.00 -5.04 23.99
CA ILE A 254 -43.38 -5.96 22.91
C ILE A 254 -43.81 -5.13 21.71
N SER A 255 -43.17 -5.36 20.58
CA SER A 255 -43.46 -4.62 19.34
C SER A 255 -43.79 -5.57 18.20
N SER A 256 -44.76 -5.17 17.38
CA SER A 256 -45.14 -5.89 16.16
C SER A 256 -44.42 -5.33 14.95
N PHE A 257 -43.99 -6.17 14.02
CA PHE A 257 -43.42 -5.70 12.77
C PHE A 257 -44.38 -4.78 12.00
N SER A 258 -43.90 -3.60 11.62
CA SER A 258 -44.60 -2.67 10.74
C SER A 258 -43.76 -2.34 9.51
N SER A 259 -44.27 -2.67 8.32
CA SER A 259 -43.58 -2.35 7.06
C SER A 259 -43.34 -0.85 6.88
N ALA A 260 -44.23 0.01 7.38
CA ALA A 260 -44.09 1.46 7.27
C ALA A 260 -42.94 1.99 8.13
N VAL A 261 -42.79 1.43 9.35
CA VAL A 261 -41.69 1.83 10.25
C VAL A 261 -40.37 1.25 9.79
N TYR A 262 -40.37 0.01 9.30
CA TYR A 262 -39.21 -0.61 8.67
C TYR A 262 -38.64 0.26 7.54
N GLU A 263 -39.48 0.74 6.61
CA GLU A 263 -38.99 1.57 5.50
C GLU A 263 -38.34 2.88 5.96
N LEU A 264 -38.78 3.45 7.09
CA LEU A 264 -38.21 4.67 7.67
C LEU A 264 -36.90 4.42 8.42
N GLN A 265 -36.77 3.28 9.12
CA GLN A 265 -35.64 3.00 10.03
C GLN A 265 -34.65 1.95 9.50
N LYS A 266 -34.91 1.31 8.36
CA LYS A 266 -34.09 0.20 7.83
C LYS A 266 -32.60 0.53 7.74
N ASN A 267 -32.22 1.78 7.46
CA ASN A 267 -30.82 2.16 7.37
C ASN A 267 -30.12 2.16 8.74
N ASP A 268 -30.79 2.65 9.79
CA ASP A 268 -30.24 2.62 11.15
C ASP A 268 -30.20 1.19 11.68
N TYR A 269 -31.24 0.41 11.42
CA TYR A 269 -31.25 -1.03 11.72
C TYR A 269 -30.09 -1.77 11.02
N ARG A 270 -29.86 -1.52 9.73
CA ARG A 270 -28.72 -2.09 8.98
C ARG A 270 -27.38 -1.73 9.59
N ARG A 271 -27.21 -0.50 10.08
CA ARG A 271 -25.97 -0.07 10.77
C ARG A 271 -25.77 -0.86 12.06
N VAL A 272 -26.84 -1.08 12.84
CA VAL A 272 -26.78 -1.88 14.07
C VAL A 272 -26.49 -3.35 13.78
N GLN A 273 -27.14 -3.95 12.79
CA GLN A 273 -26.85 -5.33 12.36
C GLN A 273 -25.39 -5.47 11.89
N TYR A 274 -24.89 -4.50 11.12
CA TYR A 274 -23.51 -4.47 10.67
C TYR A 274 -22.53 -4.37 11.86
N PHE A 275 -22.82 -3.52 12.85
CA PHE A 275 -22.04 -3.40 14.08
C PHE A 275 -21.91 -4.77 14.79
N PHE A 276 -23.02 -5.43 15.11
CA PHE A 276 -22.97 -6.73 15.78
C PHE A 276 -22.25 -7.78 14.93
N ARG A 277 -22.47 -7.80 13.61
CA ARG A 277 -21.74 -8.69 12.69
C ARG A 277 -20.23 -8.48 12.75
N VAL A 278 -19.75 -7.24 12.78
CA VAL A 278 -18.30 -6.96 12.85
C VAL A 278 -17.70 -7.55 14.12
N LEU A 279 -18.37 -7.40 15.25
CA LEU A 279 -17.91 -7.92 16.54
C LEU A 279 -17.98 -9.45 16.58
N ASP A 280 -19.14 -10.03 16.28
CA ASP A 280 -19.41 -11.45 16.46
C ASP A 280 -18.68 -12.32 15.42
N GLU A 281 -18.53 -11.84 14.17
CA GLU A 281 -17.76 -12.55 13.13
C GLU A 281 -16.27 -12.13 13.12
N ASN A 282 -15.80 -11.33 14.09
CA ASN A 282 -14.45 -10.76 14.14
C ASN A 282 -13.98 -10.17 12.78
N SER A 283 -14.87 -9.45 12.09
CA SER A 283 -14.65 -8.92 10.73
C SER A 283 -13.99 -7.54 10.73
N PHE A 284 -13.13 -7.28 11.72
CA PHE A 284 -12.39 -6.03 11.83
C PHE A 284 -11.32 -5.93 10.74
N MET A 285 -11.20 -4.76 10.12
CA MET A 285 -10.14 -4.45 9.17
C MET A 285 -9.14 -3.50 9.83
N TYR A 286 -7.86 -3.62 9.45
CA TYR A 286 -6.81 -2.73 9.95
C TYR A 286 -5.99 -2.18 8.80
N HIS A 287 -5.71 -0.87 8.85
CA HIS A 287 -4.69 -0.24 8.02
C HIS A 287 -3.51 0.14 8.91
N PHE A 288 -2.33 0.18 8.31
CA PHE A 288 -1.07 0.49 8.97
C PHE A 288 -0.53 1.80 8.44
N GLN A 289 -0.23 2.73 9.35
CA GLN A 289 0.41 4.00 8.99
C GLN A 289 1.85 4.02 9.50
N PRO A 290 2.84 4.36 8.66
CA PRO A 290 4.23 4.38 9.09
C PRO A 290 4.52 5.57 10.00
N ILE A 291 5.35 5.32 11.02
CA ILE A 291 5.96 6.31 11.91
C ILE A 291 7.45 6.36 11.56
N VAL A 292 7.93 7.54 11.19
CA VAL A 292 9.30 7.73 10.67
C VAL A 292 10.18 8.54 11.60
N SER A 293 11.48 8.25 11.59
CA SER A 293 12.46 9.06 12.31
C SER A 293 12.59 10.45 11.71
N ALA A 294 12.55 11.47 12.56
CA ALA A 294 12.84 12.85 12.16
C ALA A 294 14.32 13.08 11.79
N LYS A 295 15.20 12.08 11.95
CA LYS A 295 16.64 12.19 11.64
C LYS A 295 16.98 11.80 10.22
N ASP A 296 16.47 10.65 9.77
CA ASP A 296 16.88 10.02 8.51
C ASP A 296 15.72 9.52 7.65
N GLY A 297 14.47 9.75 8.09
CA GLY A 297 13.25 9.30 7.43
C GLY A 297 13.05 7.78 7.42
N SER A 298 13.85 7.02 8.18
CA SER A 298 13.67 5.57 8.30
C SER A 298 12.36 5.25 9.03
N ILE A 299 11.65 4.21 8.60
CA ILE A 299 10.42 3.76 9.27
C ILE A 299 10.81 2.98 10.53
N ILE A 300 10.44 3.54 11.70
CA ILE A 300 10.75 2.97 13.02
C ILE A 300 9.57 2.15 13.53
N ALA A 301 8.35 2.49 13.16
CA ALA A 301 7.15 1.79 13.61
C ALA A 301 5.97 1.93 12.64
N TYR A 302 4.89 1.22 12.94
CA TYR A 302 3.59 1.43 12.32
C TYR A 302 2.53 1.54 13.39
N GLU A 303 1.50 2.34 13.16
CA GLU A 303 0.28 2.33 13.95
C GLU A 303 -0.78 1.47 13.26
N ALA A 304 -1.38 0.55 14.02
CA ALA A 304 -2.51 -0.26 13.58
C ALA A 304 -3.83 0.49 13.82
N LEU A 305 -4.49 0.87 12.74
CA LEU A 305 -5.68 1.69 12.75
C LEU A 305 -6.90 0.89 12.26
N MET A 306 -7.90 0.72 13.14
CA MET A 306 -9.16 0.05 12.79
C MET A 306 -9.85 0.75 11.61
N ARG A 307 -10.42 -0.06 10.71
CA ARG A 307 -11.17 0.36 9.54
C ARG A 307 -12.49 -0.40 9.47
N THR A 308 -13.44 0.26 8.83
CA THR A 308 -14.79 -0.25 8.61
C THR A 308 -15.08 -0.26 7.13
N ASP A 309 -15.95 -1.17 6.70
CA ASP A 309 -16.47 -1.13 5.35
C ASP A 309 -17.33 0.13 5.16
N ARG A 310 -16.86 1.02 4.28
CA ARG A 310 -17.51 2.28 3.96
C ARG A 310 -18.93 2.09 3.42
N LYS A 311 -19.25 0.91 2.86
CA LYS A 311 -20.59 0.58 2.34
C LYS A 311 -21.69 0.70 3.40
N PHE A 312 -21.36 0.46 4.68
CA PHE A 312 -22.33 0.50 5.78
C PHE A 312 -22.34 1.84 6.54
N GLY A 313 -21.48 2.80 6.16
CA GLY A 313 -21.52 4.16 6.70
C GLY A 313 -21.22 4.29 8.21
N LEU A 314 -20.60 3.28 8.82
CA LEU A 314 -20.08 3.37 10.19
C LEU A 314 -18.61 3.78 10.16
N SER A 315 -18.24 4.81 10.91
CA SER A 315 -16.83 5.11 11.20
C SER A 315 -16.31 4.21 12.33
N PRO A 316 -14.98 4.03 12.46
CA PRO A 316 -14.41 3.34 13.61
C PRO A 316 -14.86 3.92 14.96
N LEU A 317 -14.93 5.24 15.07
CA LEU A 317 -15.42 5.93 16.28
C LEU A 317 -16.87 5.55 16.59
N GLN A 318 -17.74 5.52 15.58
CA GLN A 318 -19.14 5.11 15.77
C GLN A 318 -19.26 3.65 16.23
N ILE A 319 -18.37 2.75 15.78
CA ILE A 319 -18.34 1.37 16.29
C ILE A 319 -17.96 1.37 17.77
N ILE A 320 -16.95 2.14 18.17
CA ILE A 320 -16.54 2.23 19.58
C ILE A 320 -17.67 2.82 20.44
N ASP A 321 -18.32 3.89 19.99
CA ASP A 321 -19.46 4.50 20.69
C ASP A 321 -20.63 3.51 20.86
N MET A 322 -20.92 2.75 19.81
CA MET A 322 -21.94 1.70 19.86
C MET A 322 -21.55 0.56 20.80
N ALA A 323 -20.28 0.14 20.78
CA ALA A 323 -19.79 -0.86 21.73
C ALA A 323 -19.85 -0.37 23.17
N ALA A 324 -19.57 0.90 23.45
CA ALA A 324 -19.79 1.47 24.78
C ALA A 324 -21.27 1.43 25.16
N LYS A 325 -22.18 1.82 24.25
CA LYS A 325 -23.63 1.80 24.48
C LYS A 325 -24.16 0.39 24.75
N TYR A 326 -23.63 -0.62 24.07
CA TYR A 326 -24.08 -2.02 24.16
C TYR A 326 -23.24 -2.88 25.11
N ASP A 327 -22.31 -2.29 25.87
CA ASP A 327 -21.39 -2.98 26.79
C ASP A 327 -20.54 -4.07 26.10
N ARG A 328 -20.05 -3.78 24.89
CA ARG A 328 -19.24 -4.67 24.04
C ARG A 328 -17.83 -4.12 23.77
N LEU A 329 -17.34 -3.15 24.56
CA LEU A 329 -15.99 -2.59 24.39
C LEU A 329 -14.89 -3.65 24.55
N TYR A 330 -15.12 -4.63 25.43
CA TYR A 330 -14.23 -5.76 25.64
C TYR A 330 -13.95 -6.54 24.34
N ASP A 331 -14.96 -6.72 23.49
CA ASP A 331 -14.78 -7.49 22.26
C ASP A 331 -13.89 -6.77 21.26
N ILE A 332 -13.95 -5.44 21.23
CA ILE A 332 -13.08 -4.61 20.37
C ILE A 332 -11.64 -4.72 20.87
N GLU A 333 -11.43 -4.58 22.18
CA GLU A 333 -10.10 -4.70 22.80
C GLU A 333 -9.51 -6.09 22.52
N HIS A 334 -10.29 -7.14 22.80
CA HIS A 334 -9.90 -8.52 22.60
C HIS A 334 -9.58 -8.80 21.12
N ALA A 335 -10.51 -8.50 20.20
CA ALA A 335 -10.30 -8.70 18.78
C ALA A 335 -9.07 -7.94 18.27
N THR A 336 -8.90 -6.67 18.65
CA THR A 336 -7.78 -5.83 18.20
C THR A 336 -6.44 -6.39 18.62
N MET A 337 -6.30 -6.77 19.90
CA MET A 337 -5.07 -7.34 20.40
C MET A 337 -4.68 -8.63 19.65
N PHE A 338 -5.61 -9.57 19.49
CA PHE A 338 -5.32 -10.83 18.79
C PHE A 338 -5.09 -10.65 17.28
N ASN A 339 -5.92 -9.83 16.60
CA ASN A 339 -5.83 -9.63 15.16
C ASN A 339 -4.54 -8.90 14.76
N VAL A 340 -4.16 -7.87 15.50
CA VAL A 340 -2.96 -7.08 15.20
C VAL A 340 -1.69 -7.86 15.52
N LEU A 341 -1.67 -8.63 16.61
CA LEU A 341 -0.56 -9.54 16.92
C LEU A 341 -0.44 -10.69 15.91
N TYR A 342 -1.55 -11.18 15.38
CA TYR A 342 -1.52 -12.13 14.27
C TYR A 342 -0.81 -11.53 13.05
N GLN A 343 -1.09 -10.27 12.69
CA GLN A 343 -0.38 -9.59 11.60
C GLN A 343 1.12 -9.42 11.88
N LEU A 344 1.48 -9.08 13.12
CA LEU A 344 2.88 -9.02 13.55
C LEU A 344 3.58 -10.38 13.43
N SER A 345 2.93 -11.46 13.87
CA SER A 345 3.47 -12.82 13.85
C SER A 345 3.76 -13.33 12.44
N ARG A 346 3.00 -12.88 11.43
CA ARG A 346 3.23 -13.21 10.02
C ARG A 346 4.36 -12.42 9.38
N ASN A 347 4.82 -11.35 10.02
CA ASN A 347 5.77 -10.38 9.48
C ASN A 347 7.01 -10.20 10.37
N GLN A 348 7.39 -11.18 11.19
CA GLN A 348 8.46 -11.05 12.20
C GLN A 348 9.79 -10.51 11.64
N ASN A 349 10.24 -11.00 10.48
CA ASN A 349 11.47 -10.53 9.84
C ASN A 349 11.40 -9.03 9.49
N PHE A 350 10.24 -8.57 9.06
CA PHE A 350 9.97 -7.17 8.73
C PHE A 350 9.98 -6.27 9.98
N PHE A 351 9.56 -6.82 11.14
CA PHE A 351 9.54 -6.14 12.43
C PHE A 351 10.82 -6.31 13.27
N LYS A 352 11.89 -6.90 12.72
CA LYS A 352 13.15 -7.10 13.46
C LYS A 352 13.70 -5.82 14.11
N LYS A 353 13.56 -4.69 13.42
CA LYS A 353 13.97 -3.35 13.88
C LYS A 353 12.81 -2.34 13.94
N ARG A 354 11.56 -2.82 13.91
CA ARG A 354 10.37 -1.95 13.85
C ARG A 354 9.39 -2.32 14.95
N LYS A 355 8.60 -1.35 15.38
CA LYS A 355 7.54 -1.53 16.40
C LYS A 355 6.15 -1.47 15.77
N LEU A 356 5.16 -1.99 16.49
CA LEU A 356 3.75 -1.91 16.11
C LEU A 356 2.97 -1.26 17.27
N PHE A 357 2.38 -0.11 16.99
CA PHE A 357 1.56 0.64 17.94
C PHE A 357 0.10 0.18 17.82
N ILE A 358 -0.53 -0.03 18.98
CA ILE A 358 -1.90 -0.56 19.10
C ILE A 358 -2.66 0.30 20.10
N ASN A 359 -3.78 0.87 19.65
CA ASN A 359 -4.73 1.58 20.49
C ASN A 359 -5.41 0.63 21.47
N ALA A 360 -5.40 0.97 22.77
CA ALA A 360 -6.06 0.19 23.82
C ALA A 360 -7.22 0.95 24.47
N ILE A 361 -8.15 0.19 25.04
CA ILE A 361 -9.33 0.66 25.78
C ILE A 361 -9.17 0.24 27.26
N PRO A 362 -8.55 1.07 28.12
CA PRO A 362 -8.17 0.63 29.47
C PRO A 362 -9.34 0.31 30.39
N SER A 363 -10.54 0.81 30.11
CA SER A 363 -11.73 0.43 30.86
C SER A 363 -12.13 -1.03 30.63
N SER A 364 -11.64 -1.65 29.55
CA SER A 364 -12.02 -2.99 29.06
C SER A 364 -10.81 -3.89 28.78
N TYR A 365 -9.71 -3.72 29.54
CA TYR A 365 -8.49 -4.52 29.36
C TYR A 365 -8.76 -6.04 29.45
N LEU A 366 -7.94 -6.84 28.75
CA LEU A 366 -8.05 -8.29 28.70
C LEU A 366 -8.08 -8.95 30.10
N THR A 367 -8.95 -9.95 30.27
CA THR A 367 -8.95 -10.79 31.48
C THR A 367 -7.58 -11.47 31.68
N ASP A 368 -7.31 -11.97 32.90
CA ASP A 368 -6.07 -12.72 33.16
C ASP A 368 -5.95 -13.99 32.29
N GLU A 369 -7.08 -14.64 32.04
CA GLU A 369 -7.16 -15.84 31.18
C GLU A 369 -6.81 -15.51 29.73
N ASP A 370 -7.45 -14.50 29.15
CA ASP A 370 -7.21 -14.10 27.76
C ASP A 370 -5.83 -13.49 27.57
N TRP A 371 -5.33 -12.73 28.56
CA TRP A 371 -3.95 -12.26 28.55
C TRP A 371 -2.96 -13.42 28.56
N SER A 372 -3.18 -14.44 29.39
CA SER A 372 -2.34 -15.64 29.43
C SER A 372 -2.38 -16.41 28.10
N ALA A 373 -3.57 -16.51 27.48
CA ALA A 373 -3.72 -17.12 26.16
C ALA A 373 -2.95 -16.34 25.09
N LEU A 374 -3.08 -15.01 25.07
CA LEU A 374 -2.36 -14.12 24.18
C LEU A 374 -0.84 -14.25 24.35
N MET A 375 -0.35 -14.27 25.60
CA MET A 375 1.08 -14.44 25.90
C MET A 375 1.61 -15.82 25.50
N THR A 376 0.79 -16.86 25.60
CA THR A 376 1.17 -18.22 25.17
C THR A 376 1.41 -18.27 23.67
N VAL A 377 0.62 -17.53 22.88
CA VAL A 377 0.72 -17.55 21.41
C VAL A 377 1.71 -16.51 20.88
N TYR A 378 1.77 -15.31 21.46
CA TYR A 378 2.48 -14.15 20.90
C TYR A 378 3.53 -13.55 21.84
N GLY A 379 3.82 -14.18 22.98
CA GLY A 379 4.65 -13.59 24.04
C GLY A 379 6.04 -13.12 23.59
N GLU A 380 6.67 -13.82 22.64
CA GLU A 380 7.97 -13.45 22.08
C GLU A 380 7.93 -12.15 21.25
N LEU A 381 6.75 -11.77 20.77
CA LEU A 381 6.55 -10.58 19.92
C LEU A 381 6.21 -9.33 20.72
N MET A 382 5.89 -9.47 22.01
CA MET A 382 5.42 -8.37 22.85
C MET A 382 6.45 -7.25 23.02
N GLU A 383 7.75 -7.55 22.90
CA GLU A 383 8.80 -6.52 22.88
C GLU A 383 8.75 -5.59 21.65
N LYS A 384 7.98 -5.96 20.62
CA LYS A 384 7.75 -5.13 19.42
C LYS A 384 6.48 -4.30 19.52
N VAL A 385 5.68 -4.49 20.56
CA VAL A 385 4.38 -3.85 20.73
C VAL A 385 4.54 -2.58 21.54
N VAL A 386 3.84 -1.53 21.11
CA VAL A 386 3.63 -0.30 21.87
C VAL A 386 2.13 -0.14 22.07
N ILE A 387 1.69 -0.03 23.32
CA ILE A 387 0.27 0.21 23.64
C ILE A 387 0.03 1.71 23.76
N GLU A 388 -0.92 2.22 22.99
CA GLU A 388 -1.34 3.62 23.01
C GLU A 388 -2.53 3.81 23.95
N LEU A 389 -2.40 4.78 24.86
CA LEU A 389 -3.43 5.17 25.81
C LEU A 389 -3.80 6.64 25.62
N THR A 390 -5.08 6.97 25.56
CA THR A 390 -5.51 8.37 25.45
C THR A 390 -5.26 9.14 26.76
N GLU A 391 -4.94 10.43 26.67
CA GLU A 391 -4.66 11.31 27.83
C GLU A 391 -5.80 11.28 28.88
N GLN A 392 -7.06 11.18 28.44
CA GLN A 392 -8.26 11.23 29.28
C GLN A 392 -8.87 9.85 29.57
N THR A 393 -8.04 8.82 29.66
CA THR A 393 -8.51 7.45 29.96
C THR A 393 -9.47 7.43 31.16
N ASP A 394 -10.72 7.00 30.94
CA ASP A 394 -11.76 6.87 31.97
C ASP A 394 -11.60 5.54 32.72
N THR A 395 -10.60 5.48 33.60
CA THR A 395 -10.28 4.30 34.40
C THR A 395 -9.70 4.73 35.75
N SER A 396 -10.03 3.98 36.80
CA SER A 396 -9.47 4.21 38.15
C SER A 396 -7.95 4.05 38.14
N ASP A 397 -7.24 4.87 38.93
CA ASP A 397 -5.78 4.82 39.05
C ASP A 397 -5.24 3.40 39.38
N ASP A 398 -5.94 2.62 40.21
CA ASP A 398 -5.53 1.25 40.59
C ASP A 398 -5.55 0.27 39.41
N LYS A 399 -6.61 0.29 38.60
CA LYS A 399 -6.73 -0.54 37.38
C LYS A 399 -5.67 -0.18 36.36
N LEU A 400 -5.39 1.11 36.21
CA LEU A 400 -4.39 1.58 35.27
C LEU A 400 -2.98 1.20 35.74
N GLU A 401 -2.67 1.32 37.04
CA GLU A 401 -1.41 0.83 37.61
C GLU A 401 -1.23 -0.68 37.44
N TYR A 402 -2.31 -1.45 37.61
CA TYR A 402 -2.30 -2.88 37.34
C TYR A 402 -1.95 -3.18 35.86
N LEU A 403 -2.62 -2.52 34.92
CA LEU A 403 -2.33 -2.66 33.48
C LEU A 403 -0.88 -2.29 33.16
N MET A 404 -0.39 -1.18 33.71
CA MET A 404 0.99 -0.73 33.54
C MET A 404 2.02 -1.74 34.03
N ASN A 405 1.81 -2.31 35.22
CA ASN A 405 2.68 -3.32 35.77
C ASN A 405 2.70 -4.58 34.89
N ARG A 406 1.54 -4.99 34.38
CA ARG A 406 1.41 -6.11 33.44
C ARG A 406 2.19 -5.85 32.14
N LEU A 407 2.04 -4.68 31.52
CA LEU A 407 2.78 -4.30 30.30
C LEU A 407 4.30 -4.32 30.52
N LYS A 408 4.74 -3.74 31.65
CA LYS A 408 6.16 -3.68 32.03
C LYS A 408 6.77 -5.06 32.25
N GLN A 409 6.04 -5.98 32.90
CA GLN A 409 6.49 -7.36 33.12
C GLN A 409 6.79 -8.09 31.80
N HIS A 410 6.08 -7.75 30.74
CA HIS A 410 6.22 -8.37 29.41
C HIS A 410 7.02 -7.52 28.41
N LYS A 411 7.73 -6.48 28.89
CA LYS A 411 8.54 -5.56 28.06
C LYS A 411 7.75 -4.89 26.93
N VAL A 412 6.46 -4.69 27.15
CA VAL A 412 5.60 -3.91 26.26
C VAL A 412 5.83 -2.44 26.55
N GLU A 413 6.07 -1.67 25.50
CA GLU A 413 6.25 -0.22 25.61
C GLU A 413 4.88 0.48 25.60
N MET A 414 4.86 1.73 26.05
CA MET A 414 3.65 2.54 26.16
C MET A 414 3.83 3.88 25.47
N ALA A 415 2.75 4.34 24.83
CA ALA A 415 2.61 5.68 24.31
C ALA A 415 1.38 6.36 24.94
N ILE A 416 1.46 7.68 25.15
CA ILE A 416 0.30 8.51 25.46
C ILE A 416 -0.13 9.23 24.18
N ASP A 417 -1.39 9.04 23.83
CA ASP A 417 -2.04 9.56 22.63
C ASP A 417 -2.87 10.83 22.90
N ASP A 418 -3.12 11.61 21.86
CA ASP A 418 -3.87 12.87 21.89
C ASP A 418 -3.39 13.91 22.92
N TYR A 419 -2.08 13.93 23.22
CA TYR A 419 -1.55 14.77 24.28
C TYR A 419 -1.67 16.26 23.95
N GLY A 420 -2.32 17.03 24.83
CA GLY A 420 -2.46 18.48 24.74
C GLY A 420 -3.84 18.99 24.32
N THR A 421 -4.83 18.10 24.22
CA THR A 421 -6.24 18.42 23.92
C THR A 421 -7.05 18.82 25.17
N GLY A 422 -6.48 18.69 26.39
CA GLY A 422 -7.17 18.96 27.67
C GLY A 422 -6.29 19.53 28.80
N TYR A 423 -6.83 19.55 30.04
CA TYR A 423 -6.08 19.96 31.23
C TYR A 423 -5.11 18.83 31.63
N SER A 424 -3.88 18.89 31.12
CA SER A 424 -2.88 17.86 31.38
C SER A 424 -2.59 17.68 32.86
N ASN A 425 -2.73 16.44 33.33
CA ASN A 425 -2.23 16.05 34.64
C ASN A 425 -0.77 15.57 34.49
N THR A 426 0.17 16.51 34.38
CA THR A 426 1.61 16.21 34.27
C THR A 426 2.10 15.25 35.36
N SER A 427 1.44 15.22 36.52
CA SER A 427 1.75 14.26 37.59
C SER A 427 1.44 12.80 37.20
N ARG A 428 0.38 12.55 36.42
CA ARG A 428 0.08 11.23 35.86
C ARG A 428 1.12 10.83 34.82
N LEU A 429 1.52 11.75 33.94
CA LEU A 429 2.54 11.49 32.93
C LEU A 429 3.87 11.01 33.54
N ILE A 430 4.32 11.70 34.59
CA ILE A 430 5.55 11.35 35.31
C ILE A 430 5.41 9.99 36.02
N ARG A 431 4.23 9.71 36.61
CA ARG A 431 3.96 8.41 37.25
C ARG A 431 3.99 7.28 36.23
N TYR A 432 3.52 7.52 35.01
CA TYR A 432 3.37 6.49 34.00
C TYR A 432 4.68 6.20 33.25
N ALA A 433 5.55 7.20 33.11
CA ALA A 433 6.85 7.08 32.44
C ALA A 433 6.76 6.35 31.08
N PRO A 434 5.90 6.82 30.14
CA PRO A 434 5.77 6.21 28.81
C PRO A 434 7.06 6.37 28.00
N GLN A 435 7.23 5.55 26.97
CA GLN A 435 8.35 5.70 26.03
C GLN A 435 8.07 6.79 24.99
N TYR A 436 6.81 6.94 24.59
CA TYR A 436 6.39 7.84 23.52
C TYR A 436 5.28 8.77 23.97
N ILE A 437 5.36 10.03 23.55
CA ILE A 437 4.28 11.02 23.67
C ILE A 437 3.89 11.42 22.27
N LYS A 438 2.62 11.20 21.94
CA LYS A 438 2.06 11.58 20.66
C LYS A 438 1.33 12.92 20.81
N LEU A 439 1.82 13.93 20.09
CA LEU A 439 1.23 15.28 20.09
C LEU A 439 0.09 15.32 19.08
N ASP A 440 -1.10 15.66 19.56
CA ASP A 440 -2.31 15.73 18.74
C ASP A 440 -2.16 16.69 17.56
N HIS A 441 -2.85 16.36 16.47
CA HIS A 441 -2.90 17.17 15.25
C HIS A 441 -3.28 18.63 15.50
N SER A 442 -4.13 18.95 16.50
CA SER A 442 -4.49 20.34 16.81
C SER A 442 -3.31 21.20 17.27
N LEU A 443 -2.25 20.59 17.80
CA LEU A 443 -1.00 21.28 18.16
C LEU A 443 -0.03 21.40 16.98
N ILE A 444 -0.20 20.57 15.96
CA ILE A 444 0.68 20.48 14.78
C ILE A 444 0.17 21.35 13.63
N SER A 445 -1.14 21.33 13.38
CA SER A 445 -1.81 22.04 12.30
C SER A 445 -1.47 23.54 12.34
N GLY A 446 -0.82 24.03 11.28
CA GLY A 446 -0.47 25.46 11.12
C GLY A 446 0.60 25.97 12.10
N ILE A 447 1.39 25.09 12.73
CA ILE A 447 2.48 25.45 13.65
C ILE A 447 3.54 26.35 12.99
N ASP A 448 3.74 26.24 11.68
CA ASP A 448 4.69 27.00 10.88
C ASP A 448 4.33 28.49 10.76
N THR A 449 3.03 28.81 10.79
CA THR A 449 2.52 30.18 10.64
C THR A 449 2.11 30.84 11.96
N ASN A 450 2.07 30.09 13.06
CA ASN A 450 1.66 30.58 14.37
C ASN A 450 2.82 30.56 15.39
N PRO A 451 3.53 31.70 15.59
CA PRO A 451 4.67 31.78 16.51
C PRO A 451 4.33 31.45 17.97
N LYS A 452 3.10 31.72 18.41
CA LYS A 452 2.67 31.38 19.78
C LYS A 452 2.52 29.89 19.95
N LEU A 453 1.85 29.24 19.00
CA LEU A 453 1.69 27.78 19.00
C LEU A 453 3.05 27.09 18.92
N LYS A 454 3.93 27.53 18.00
CA LYS A 454 5.31 27.04 17.90
C LYS A 454 6.06 27.11 19.23
N ASN A 455 5.97 28.23 19.95
CA ASN A 455 6.65 28.39 21.25
C ASN A 455 6.08 27.44 22.32
N ILE A 456 4.74 27.27 22.37
CA ILE A 456 4.09 26.35 23.30
C ILE A 456 4.54 24.91 23.02
N VAL A 457 4.48 24.48 21.76
CA VAL A 457 4.88 23.13 21.35
C VAL A 457 6.38 22.89 21.60
N SER A 458 7.24 23.87 21.35
CA SER A 458 8.68 23.78 21.68
C SER A 458 8.90 23.53 23.18
N GLN A 459 8.22 24.28 24.05
CA GLN A 459 8.34 24.10 25.50
C GLN A 459 7.80 22.74 25.96
N LEU A 460 6.73 22.25 25.32
CA LEU A 460 6.22 20.90 25.58
C LEU A 460 7.24 19.84 25.19
N ILE A 461 7.87 19.94 24.01
CA ILE A 461 8.92 19.02 23.56
C ILE A 461 10.11 19.02 24.53
N ASP A 462 10.60 20.20 24.92
CA ASP A 462 11.70 20.33 25.89
C ASP A 462 11.36 19.65 27.23
N MET A 463 10.11 19.78 27.69
CA MET A 463 9.62 19.11 28.90
C MET A 463 9.61 17.59 28.73
N MET A 464 9.16 17.07 27.59
CA MET A 464 9.14 15.62 27.32
C MET A 464 10.55 15.03 27.29
N HIS A 465 11.46 15.70 26.59
CA HIS A 465 12.87 15.31 26.53
C HIS A 465 13.54 15.34 27.90
N SER A 466 13.23 16.32 28.74
CA SER A 466 13.74 16.41 30.11
C SER A 466 13.31 15.23 31.00
N ASN A 467 12.20 14.56 30.65
CA ASN A 467 11.72 13.35 31.34
C ASN A 467 12.12 12.04 30.62
N GLY A 468 12.87 12.12 29.52
CA GLY A 468 13.35 10.97 28.77
C GLY A 468 12.33 10.34 27.81
N PHE A 469 11.27 11.07 27.46
CA PHE A 469 10.25 10.60 26.53
C PHE A 469 10.59 10.98 25.08
N LEU A 470 10.23 10.13 24.12
CA LEU A 470 10.31 10.44 22.69
C LEU A 470 9.03 11.11 22.21
N VAL A 471 9.15 12.18 21.43
CA VAL A 471 8.00 12.91 20.91
C VAL A 471 7.67 12.49 19.48
N LEU A 472 6.45 12.00 19.29
CA LEU A 472 5.82 11.75 18.00
C LEU A 472 4.90 12.92 17.65
N ALA A 473 5.17 13.62 16.55
CA ALA A 473 4.24 14.62 16.01
C ALA A 473 3.26 13.97 15.04
N GLU A 474 1.97 14.02 15.38
CA GLU A 474 0.90 13.42 14.58
C GLU A 474 0.22 14.40 13.64
N GLY A 475 -0.36 13.85 12.57
CA GLY A 475 -1.11 14.65 11.61
C GLY A 475 -0.24 15.63 10.82
N VAL A 476 1.04 15.33 10.57
CA VAL A 476 1.86 16.17 9.68
C VAL A 476 1.27 16.17 8.26
N GLU A 477 0.71 17.30 7.81
CA GLU A 477 0.03 17.44 6.52
C GLU A 477 0.84 18.22 5.48
N THR A 478 1.83 19.01 5.91
CA THR A 478 2.64 19.85 5.02
C THR A 478 4.15 19.77 5.31
N SER A 479 4.96 20.09 4.29
CA SER A 479 6.41 20.22 4.41
C SER A 479 6.84 21.33 5.38
N ALA A 480 6.05 22.41 5.46
CA ALA A 480 6.34 23.56 6.33
C ALA A 480 6.15 23.23 7.81
N GLU A 481 5.09 22.48 8.16
CA GLU A 481 4.88 21.94 9.50
C GLU A 481 6.03 21.00 9.88
N MET A 482 6.37 20.05 8.99
CA MET A 482 7.48 19.11 9.19
C MET A 482 8.81 19.82 9.46
N ARG A 483 9.12 20.87 8.69
CA ARG A 483 10.32 21.71 8.90
C ARG A 483 10.30 22.40 10.26
N THR A 484 9.16 22.96 10.64
CA THR A 484 9.01 23.66 11.92
C THR A 484 9.16 22.70 13.10
N LEU A 485 8.55 21.52 13.01
CA LEU A 485 8.66 20.45 14.00
C LEU A 485 10.09 19.93 14.14
N SER A 486 10.79 19.77 13.01
CA SER A 486 12.22 19.44 13.02
C SER A 486 13.02 20.51 13.77
N ALA A 487 12.72 21.79 13.53
CA ALA A 487 13.39 22.93 14.14
C ALA A 487 13.17 23.08 15.65
N ILE A 488 12.12 22.46 16.18
CA ILE A 488 11.85 22.37 17.63
C ILE A 488 12.11 20.96 18.16
N HIS A 489 12.90 20.16 17.43
CA HIS A 489 13.45 18.87 17.84
C HIS A 489 12.43 17.74 18.09
N ALA A 490 11.29 17.70 17.39
CA ALA A 490 10.45 16.50 17.40
C ALA A 490 11.23 15.25 16.92
N ASP A 491 10.99 14.08 17.53
CA ASP A 491 11.79 12.86 17.31
C ASP A 491 11.27 11.99 16.16
N LEU A 492 9.94 11.91 16.05
CA LEU A 492 9.23 11.05 15.11
C LEU A 492 8.10 11.81 14.41
N PHE A 493 7.81 11.41 13.17
CA PHE A 493 6.72 11.99 12.37
C PHE A 493 5.72 10.92 11.92
N GLN A 494 4.44 11.30 11.96
CA GLN A 494 3.34 10.58 11.35
C GLN A 494 2.33 11.57 10.77
N GLY A 495 1.78 11.27 9.60
CA GLY A 495 0.81 12.15 8.95
C GLY A 495 0.61 11.86 7.48
N PHE A 496 -0.37 12.50 6.86
CA PHE A 496 -0.69 12.28 5.44
C PHE A 496 0.39 12.80 4.50
N TYR A 497 1.17 13.80 4.91
CA TYR A 497 2.32 14.26 4.13
C TYR A 497 3.37 13.15 4.01
N ILE A 498 3.56 12.36 5.07
CA ILE A 498 4.51 11.25 5.13
C ILE A 498 3.98 10.04 4.36
N SER A 499 2.82 9.53 4.79
CA SER A 499 2.09 8.46 4.12
C SER A 499 0.70 8.29 4.70
N ARG A 500 -0.28 8.01 3.84
CA ARG A 500 -1.63 7.61 4.28
C ARG A 500 -1.63 6.17 4.81
N PRO A 501 -2.54 5.81 5.74
CA PRO A 501 -2.70 4.43 6.21
C PRO A 501 -3.09 3.45 5.09
N LYS A 502 -2.41 2.30 5.01
CA LYS A 502 -2.63 1.28 3.96
C LYS A 502 -2.97 -0.10 4.53
N PRO A 503 -3.66 -0.99 3.80
CA PRO A 503 -3.97 -2.35 4.27
C PRO A 503 -2.74 -3.29 4.32
N PHE A 504 -1.54 -2.78 4.03
CA PHE A 504 -0.28 -3.51 4.05
C PHE A 504 0.86 -2.61 4.54
N PHE A 505 1.94 -3.22 5.05
CA PHE A 505 3.13 -2.50 5.48
C PHE A 505 3.99 -2.05 4.29
N ILE A 506 4.35 -0.78 4.22
CA ILE A 506 5.32 -0.27 3.23
C ILE A 506 6.75 -0.39 3.78
N ASN A 507 7.74 -0.72 2.96
CA ASN A 507 9.13 -0.86 3.41
C ASN A 507 9.83 0.48 3.64
N GLU A 508 9.44 1.50 2.88
CA GLU A 508 10.07 2.82 2.83
C GLU A 508 9.02 3.89 2.46
N ILE A 509 9.33 5.15 2.79
CA ILE A 509 8.57 6.33 2.36
C ILE A 509 9.14 6.87 1.05
N SER A 510 8.46 7.82 0.40
CA SER A 510 8.99 8.41 -0.84
C SER A 510 10.34 9.11 -0.61
N GLU A 511 11.26 8.97 -1.56
CA GLU A 511 12.61 9.53 -1.41
C GLU A 511 12.62 11.06 -1.34
N ARG A 512 11.62 11.72 -1.96
CA ARG A 512 11.39 13.15 -1.81
C ARG A 512 11.17 13.53 -0.33
N ILE A 513 10.24 12.86 0.35
CA ILE A 513 9.93 13.14 1.76
C ILE A 513 11.12 12.80 2.65
N ARG A 514 11.78 11.66 2.39
CA ARG A 514 12.99 11.26 3.12
C ARG A 514 14.11 12.28 3.00
N SER A 515 14.33 12.81 1.80
CA SER A 515 15.31 13.87 1.53
C SER A 515 14.97 15.18 2.25
N GLU A 516 13.69 15.54 2.32
CA GLU A 516 13.22 16.70 3.08
C GLU A 516 13.49 16.54 4.59
N ILE A 517 13.20 15.37 5.17
CA ILE A 517 13.47 15.07 6.59
C ILE A 517 14.97 15.20 6.89
N ILE A 518 15.82 14.54 6.09
CA ILE A 518 17.29 14.61 6.27
C ILE A 518 17.77 16.06 6.18
N ARG A 519 17.27 16.81 5.19
CA ARG A 519 17.62 18.23 5.04
C ARG A 519 17.24 19.04 6.27
N TYR A 520 16.01 18.91 6.77
CA TYR A 520 15.55 19.67 7.93
C TYR A 520 16.26 19.26 9.22
N HIS A 521 16.60 17.99 9.40
CA HIS A 521 17.41 17.55 10.54
C HIS A 521 18.81 18.19 10.54
N LEU A 522 19.46 18.26 9.38
CA LEU A 522 20.78 18.89 9.22
C LEU A 522 20.74 20.41 9.46
N GLU A 523 19.65 21.09 9.09
CA GLU A 523 19.43 22.52 9.40
C GLU A 523 19.45 22.80 10.91
N VAL A 524 19.08 21.81 11.74
CA VAL A 524 18.82 21.95 13.19
C VAL A 524 20.01 21.59 14.07
N GLN A 525 20.84 20.63 13.65
CA GLN A 525 22.02 20.17 14.39
C GLN A 525 23.16 21.20 14.46
N GLY A 526 23.01 22.41 13.89
CA GLY A 526 24.10 23.39 13.81
C GLY A 526 25.28 22.94 12.94
N SER A 527 25.28 21.69 12.46
CA SER A 527 25.96 21.21 11.26
C SER A 527 25.17 21.65 10.04
N ALA A 528 24.84 22.94 9.99
CA ALA A 528 24.30 23.54 8.80
C ALA A 528 25.21 23.10 7.66
N ASP A 529 24.60 22.64 6.57
CA ASP A 529 25.26 22.84 5.31
C ASP A 529 25.52 24.35 5.26
N LYS A 530 26.73 24.81 5.60
CA LYS A 530 27.07 26.21 5.44
C LYS A 530 27.26 26.32 3.95
N ILE A 531 26.18 26.67 3.26
CA ILE A 531 26.14 26.77 1.81
C ILE A 531 26.62 28.15 1.43
N TYR A 532 27.61 28.20 0.56
CA TYR A 532 28.08 29.44 0.00
C TYR A 532 27.10 29.88 -1.08
N HIS A 533 26.46 31.03 -0.90
CA HIS A 533 25.57 31.61 -1.90
C HIS A 533 26.37 32.62 -2.72
N ALA A 534 26.63 32.31 -3.99
CA ALA A 534 27.30 33.25 -4.89
C ALA A 534 26.43 34.51 -5.08
N ALA A 535 27.04 35.70 -4.96
CA ALA A 535 26.34 37.00 -4.89
C ALA A 535 25.69 37.41 -6.23
N GLN A 536 24.70 38.32 -6.18
CA GLN A 536 23.79 38.59 -7.33
C GLN A 536 24.31 39.60 -8.36
N ASP A 537 25.33 40.40 -8.05
CA ASP A 537 25.60 41.66 -8.79
C ASP A 537 26.83 41.64 -9.72
N GLU A 538 27.86 40.81 -9.48
CA GLU A 538 29.08 40.74 -10.33
C GLU A 538 29.61 39.30 -10.48
N PRO A 539 30.34 38.97 -11.58
CA PRO A 539 31.01 37.67 -11.74
C PRO A 539 31.96 37.39 -10.57
N GLU A 540 31.86 36.20 -10.00
CA GLU A 540 32.52 35.86 -8.74
C GLU A 540 33.58 34.76 -8.93
N VAL A 541 34.74 34.97 -8.31
CA VAL A 541 35.82 33.97 -8.23
C VAL A 541 35.84 33.37 -6.83
N ILE A 542 35.43 32.11 -6.73
CA ILE A 542 35.33 31.34 -5.48
C ILE A 542 36.58 30.47 -5.34
N ARG A 543 37.32 30.64 -4.24
CA ARG A 543 38.45 29.77 -3.89
C ARG A 543 38.00 28.70 -2.92
N LEU A 544 38.11 27.43 -3.31
CA LEU A 544 37.68 26.30 -2.47
C LEU A 544 38.39 26.25 -1.11
N ALA A 545 39.68 26.62 -1.07
CA ALA A 545 40.43 26.67 0.19
C ALA A 545 39.86 27.66 1.20
N ASP A 546 39.29 28.77 0.74
CA ASP A 546 38.66 29.76 1.62
C ASP A 546 37.35 29.20 2.18
N LEU A 547 36.55 28.56 1.33
CA LEU A 547 35.29 27.93 1.73
C LEU A 547 35.51 26.81 2.75
N ILE A 548 36.50 25.95 2.52
CA ILE A 548 36.84 24.85 3.44
C ILE A 548 37.31 25.41 4.79
N ARG A 549 38.18 26.42 4.78
CA ARG A 549 38.66 27.09 6.01
C ARG A 549 37.49 27.69 6.79
N ASP A 550 36.54 28.29 6.08
CA ASP A 550 35.37 28.92 6.66
C ASP A 550 34.22 27.92 6.94
N LYS A 551 34.50 26.61 6.82
CA LYS A 551 33.59 25.49 7.12
C LYS A 551 32.33 25.46 6.27
N TYR A 552 32.39 25.92 5.02
CA TYR A 552 31.35 25.71 4.03
C TYR A 552 31.34 24.24 3.56
N THR A 553 30.16 23.72 3.23
CA THR A 553 29.94 22.32 2.82
C THR A 553 29.13 22.20 1.53
N GLY A 554 28.84 23.31 0.86
CA GLY A 554 28.19 23.33 -0.45
C GLY A 554 28.23 24.71 -1.08
N ILE A 555 27.95 24.78 -2.38
CA ILE A 555 27.88 26.04 -3.13
C ILE A 555 26.53 26.09 -3.85
N TYR A 556 25.81 27.20 -3.71
CA TYR A 556 24.56 27.46 -4.40
C TYR A 556 24.70 28.63 -5.37
N ILE A 557 24.37 28.38 -6.62
CA ILE A 557 24.52 29.32 -7.74
C ILE A 557 23.13 29.76 -8.19
N SER A 558 22.82 31.05 -8.01
CA SER A 558 21.50 31.64 -8.31
C SER A 558 21.27 32.02 -9.78
N GLY A 559 22.13 31.56 -10.70
CA GLY A 559 22.02 31.77 -12.15
C GLY A 559 22.84 32.92 -12.72
N ARG A 560 24.10 33.03 -12.31
CA ARG A 560 25.12 33.95 -12.86
C ARG A 560 26.44 33.21 -13.04
N ASP A 561 27.38 33.83 -13.75
CA ASP A 561 28.66 33.20 -14.07
C ASP A 561 29.59 33.18 -12.85
N VAL A 562 30.19 32.01 -12.57
CA VAL A 562 31.04 31.76 -11.41
C VAL A 562 32.29 31.00 -11.83
N GLU A 563 33.47 31.42 -11.36
CA GLU A 563 34.71 30.65 -11.46
C GLU A 563 35.04 30.03 -10.10
N ILE A 564 35.23 28.72 -10.05
CA ILE A 564 35.62 27.97 -8.85
C ILE A 564 37.04 27.47 -9.05
N ILE A 565 37.94 27.93 -8.20
CA ILE A 565 39.36 27.62 -8.23
C ILE A 565 39.71 26.72 -7.04
N GLY A 566 40.21 25.53 -7.35
CA GLY A 566 40.83 24.62 -6.38
C GLY A 566 42.36 24.67 -6.43
N ALA A 567 42.99 23.57 -6.02
CA ALA A 567 44.42 23.35 -6.15
C ALA A 567 44.67 21.90 -6.55
N ALA A 568 45.62 21.67 -7.47
CA ALA A 568 45.86 20.37 -8.08
C ALA A 568 46.26 19.26 -7.08
N ASP A 569 46.78 19.64 -5.91
CA ASP A 569 47.22 18.76 -4.82
C ASP A 569 46.24 18.71 -3.63
N MET A 570 45.11 19.39 -3.72
CA MET A 570 44.10 19.41 -2.66
C MET A 570 43.29 18.10 -2.62
N PRO A 571 43.08 17.49 -1.43
CA PRO A 571 42.18 16.34 -1.31
C PRO A 571 40.73 16.75 -1.65
N ALA A 572 39.92 15.78 -2.09
CA ALA A 572 38.51 16.03 -2.37
C ALA A 572 37.80 16.57 -1.11
N ALA A 573 37.09 17.68 -1.27
CA ALA A 573 36.31 18.30 -0.20
C ALA A 573 34.82 18.03 -0.40
N VAL A 574 34.08 17.80 0.69
CA VAL A 574 32.61 17.73 0.66
C VAL A 574 32.06 19.10 0.29
N MET A 575 31.68 19.28 -0.97
CA MET A 575 31.26 20.57 -1.50
C MET A 575 30.38 20.41 -2.76
N PRO A 576 29.19 19.78 -2.66
CA PRO A 576 28.24 19.71 -3.76
C PRO A 576 27.87 21.10 -4.31
N LEU A 577 27.78 21.18 -5.64
CA LEU A 577 27.35 22.38 -6.37
C LEU A 577 25.86 22.27 -6.71
N MET A 578 25.07 23.28 -6.37
CA MET A 578 23.63 23.34 -6.65
C MET A 578 23.32 24.57 -7.49
N ILE A 579 22.70 24.37 -8.64
CA ILE A 579 22.25 25.46 -9.52
C ILE A 579 20.74 25.63 -9.38
N LYS A 580 20.30 26.88 -9.24
CA LYS A 580 18.88 27.24 -9.14
C LYS A 580 18.07 26.77 -10.35
N GLU A 581 16.81 26.40 -10.10
CA GLU A 581 15.83 26.11 -11.16
C GLU A 581 15.67 27.29 -12.14
N GLY A 582 15.61 26.98 -13.44
CA GLY A 582 15.49 27.98 -14.50
C GLY A 582 16.70 28.93 -14.66
N ALA A 583 17.80 28.68 -13.95
CA ALA A 583 19.01 29.49 -14.06
C ALA A 583 19.66 29.38 -15.45
N VAL A 584 20.23 30.48 -15.95
CA VAL A 584 21.09 30.48 -17.15
C VAL A 584 22.45 31.03 -16.74
N CYS A 585 23.48 30.19 -16.75
CA CYS A 585 24.81 30.58 -16.24
C CYS A 585 25.97 29.73 -16.77
N SER A 586 27.18 30.28 -16.68
CA SER A 586 28.45 29.60 -16.91
C SER A 586 29.16 29.33 -15.58
N VAL A 587 29.48 28.07 -15.29
CA VAL A 587 30.29 27.68 -14.12
C VAL A 587 31.64 27.20 -14.62
N HIS A 588 32.73 27.84 -14.21
CA HIS A 588 34.09 27.46 -14.61
C HIS A 588 34.81 26.75 -13.46
N LEU A 589 35.13 25.47 -13.66
CA LEU A 589 35.92 24.67 -12.74
C LEU A 589 37.40 24.66 -13.15
N ARG A 590 38.28 25.11 -12.25
CA ARG A 590 39.73 25.08 -12.42
C ARG A 590 40.41 24.35 -11.27
N ASP A 591 41.00 23.20 -11.57
CA ASP A 591 41.71 22.35 -10.60
C ASP A 591 40.86 22.00 -9.35
N VAL A 592 39.57 21.74 -9.57
CA VAL A 592 38.55 21.48 -8.53
C VAL A 592 38.41 20.00 -8.26
N SER A 593 38.56 19.58 -6.99
CA SER A 593 38.27 18.23 -6.52
C SER A 593 37.21 18.26 -5.42
N ILE A 594 36.00 17.79 -5.72
CA ILE A 594 34.87 17.78 -4.78
C ILE A 594 34.25 16.39 -4.63
N GLU A 595 33.70 16.12 -3.46
CA GLU A 595 32.86 14.95 -3.20
C GLU A 595 31.42 15.35 -2.90
N ALA A 596 30.48 14.51 -3.33
CA ALA A 596 29.10 14.59 -2.91
C ALA A 596 28.89 14.04 -1.50
N ALA A 597 27.79 14.43 -0.84
CA ALA A 597 27.39 13.91 0.47
C ALA A 597 25.89 13.59 0.53
N GLY A 598 25.53 12.61 1.35
CA GLY A 598 24.13 12.27 1.64
C GLY A 598 23.32 11.75 0.45
N GLY A 599 23.95 11.02 -0.49
CA GLY A 599 23.26 10.47 -1.68
C GLY A 599 22.96 11.49 -2.79
N ARG A 600 23.46 12.72 -2.68
CA ARG A 600 23.29 13.78 -3.69
C ARG A 600 24.27 13.60 -4.86
N ALA A 601 24.01 14.28 -5.97
CA ALA A 601 24.98 14.47 -7.05
C ALA A 601 26.08 15.48 -6.64
N ALA A 602 27.27 15.37 -7.22
CA ALA A 602 28.35 16.33 -6.99
C ALA A 602 28.02 17.70 -7.62
N VAL A 603 27.31 17.70 -8.75
CA VAL A 603 26.74 18.89 -9.36
C VAL A 603 25.26 18.63 -9.65
N THR A 604 24.39 19.52 -9.19
CA THR A 604 22.93 19.39 -9.31
C THR A 604 22.37 20.58 -10.07
N LEU A 605 21.91 20.36 -11.30
CA LEU A 605 21.17 21.37 -12.06
C LEU A 605 19.72 21.41 -11.59
N GLY A 606 19.14 22.61 -11.52
CA GLY A 606 17.70 22.77 -11.34
C GLY A 606 16.94 22.52 -12.65
N SER A 607 15.70 22.06 -12.58
CA SER A 607 14.84 21.86 -13.75
C SER A 607 14.75 23.13 -14.62
N GLY A 608 14.73 22.96 -15.94
CA GLY A 608 14.66 24.10 -16.87
C GLY A 608 15.89 25.02 -16.91
N SER A 609 16.96 24.72 -16.15
CA SER A 609 18.19 25.51 -16.17
C SER A 609 19.00 25.25 -17.44
N LYS A 610 19.79 26.24 -17.88
CA LYS A 610 20.75 26.14 -18.98
C LYS A 610 22.14 26.49 -18.45
N VAL A 611 22.98 25.47 -18.30
CA VAL A 611 24.27 25.62 -17.63
C VAL A 611 25.41 25.27 -18.59
N THR A 612 26.37 26.18 -18.72
CA THR A 612 27.64 25.92 -19.39
C THR A 612 28.70 25.62 -18.33
N LEU A 613 29.17 24.38 -18.22
CA LEU A 613 30.24 23.99 -17.32
C LEU A 613 31.58 24.03 -18.07
N LYS A 614 32.37 25.08 -17.83
CA LYS A 614 33.72 25.24 -18.36
C LYS A 614 34.70 24.47 -17.49
N VAL A 615 35.60 23.71 -18.10
CA VAL A 615 36.60 22.91 -17.38
C VAL A 615 38.00 23.32 -17.86
N SER A 616 38.88 23.62 -16.91
CA SER A 616 40.32 23.79 -17.16
C SER A 616 41.15 23.12 -16.05
N GLY A 617 42.38 22.73 -16.36
CA GLY A 617 43.21 22.00 -15.40
C GLY A 617 42.73 20.57 -15.17
N THR A 618 42.90 20.03 -13.96
CA THR A 618 42.46 18.66 -13.61
C THR A 618 41.36 18.71 -12.55
N ASN A 619 40.15 18.29 -12.90
CA ASN A 619 38.98 18.35 -12.04
C ASN A 619 38.43 16.96 -11.72
N ARG A 620 37.99 16.75 -10.47
CA ARG A 620 37.47 15.45 -9.99
C ARG A 620 36.15 15.63 -9.25
N LEU A 621 35.14 14.87 -9.66
CA LEU A 621 33.86 14.73 -8.98
C LEU A 621 33.78 13.29 -8.44
N THR A 622 33.64 13.14 -7.13
CA THR A 622 33.63 11.83 -6.47
C THR A 622 32.36 11.63 -5.64
N LYS A 623 31.97 10.37 -5.42
CA LYS A 623 30.75 9.95 -4.71
C LYS A 623 29.42 10.43 -5.32
N GLY A 624 29.45 11.16 -6.43
CA GLY A 624 28.26 11.61 -7.16
C GLY A 624 28.62 12.18 -8.53
N GLY A 625 27.66 12.13 -9.47
CA GLY A 625 27.79 12.63 -10.83
C GLY A 625 27.30 14.06 -11.02
N ILE A 626 26.94 14.40 -12.25
CA ILE A 626 26.28 15.64 -12.65
C ILE A 626 24.82 15.34 -12.95
N LEU A 627 23.90 15.78 -12.09
CA LEU A 627 22.46 15.62 -12.28
C LEU A 627 21.95 16.69 -13.26
N VAL A 628 21.35 16.23 -14.36
CA VAL A 628 20.68 17.00 -15.40
C VAL A 628 19.22 16.53 -15.45
N PRO A 629 18.32 17.12 -14.63
CA PRO A 629 16.93 16.69 -14.54
C PRO A 629 16.14 17.08 -15.79
N GLU A 630 14.85 16.73 -15.82
CA GLU A 630 13.97 17.08 -16.93
C GLU A 630 14.04 18.58 -17.29
N LYS A 631 13.96 18.87 -18.60
CA LYS A 631 13.98 20.22 -19.18
C LYS A 631 15.28 21.02 -18.95
N ALA A 632 16.24 20.52 -18.19
CA ALA A 632 17.54 21.17 -18.04
C ALA A 632 18.42 20.96 -19.28
N GLU A 633 19.36 21.88 -19.51
CA GLU A 633 20.36 21.79 -20.58
C GLU A 633 21.76 21.98 -19.98
N LEU A 634 22.63 20.99 -20.19
CA LEU A 634 24.04 21.05 -19.80
C LEU A 634 24.92 21.13 -21.04
N THR A 635 25.84 22.11 -21.07
CA THR A 635 26.93 22.19 -22.05
C THR A 635 28.27 22.10 -21.32
N LEU A 636 29.05 21.05 -21.56
CA LEU A 636 30.43 20.93 -21.09
C LEU A 636 31.36 21.53 -22.14
N GLU A 637 32.31 22.38 -21.75
CA GLU A 637 33.31 22.94 -22.68
C GLU A 637 34.65 23.24 -21.98
N GLY A 638 35.70 23.51 -22.75
CA GLY A 638 37.02 23.89 -22.23
C GLY A 638 38.13 22.91 -22.60
N THR A 639 39.31 23.15 -22.05
CA THR A 639 40.58 22.46 -22.35
C THR A 639 41.19 21.91 -21.05
N GLY A 640 40.49 20.99 -20.41
CA GLY A 640 40.94 20.37 -19.16
C GLY A 640 40.34 18.98 -18.97
N ARG A 641 40.85 18.28 -17.96
CA ARG A 641 40.41 16.92 -17.63
C ARG A 641 39.32 16.95 -16.59
N LEU A 642 38.25 16.17 -16.82
CA LEU A 642 37.16 15.97 -15.86
C LEU A 642 37.00 14.49 -15.58
N THR A 643 37.23 14.09 -14.33
CA THR A 643 37.02 12.70 -13.87
C THR A 643 35.81 12.64 -12.94
N ILE A 644 34.84 11.79 -13.26
CA ILE A 644 33.60 11.61 -12.50
C ILE A 644 33.51 10.17 -12.01
N ILE A 645 33.44 9.98 -10.70
CA ILE A 645 33.40 8.66 -10.05
C ILE A 645 32.20 8.66 -9.09
N PRO A 646 31.00 8.37 -9.59
CA PRO A 646 29.82 8.26 -8.73
C PRO A 646 29.86 6.94 -7.95
N GLU A 647 29.44 6.97 -6.68
CA GLU A 647 29.41 5.80 -5.79
C GLU A 647 28.00 5.68 -5.20
N SER A 648 27.18 4.76 -5.74
CA SER A 648 25.78 4.55 -5.33
C SER A 648 25.27 3.21 -5.89
N ILE A 649 24.20 2.66 -5.31
CA ILE A 649 23.49 1.49 -5.88
C ILE A 649 22.90 1.84 -7.26
N SER A 650 22.35 3.05 -7.40
CA SER A 650 21.88 3.64 -8.66
C SER A 650 22.76 4.85 -8.95
N CYS A 651 23.75 4.71 -9.84
CA CYS A 651 24.77 5.73 -10.04
C CYS A 651 24.80 6.24 -11.49
N PHE A 652 24.99 7.53 -11.68
CA PHE A 652 25.09 8.15 -12.99
C PHE A 652 26.31 9.08 -13.06
N GLY A 653 26.98 9.13 -14.21
CA GLY A 653 28.06 10.07 -14.48
C GLY A 653 27.51 11.46 -14.81
N ILE A 654 26.76 11.56 -15.91
CA ILE A 654 26.11 12.80 -16.34
C ILE A 654 24.69 12.49 -16.81
N GLY A 655 23.69 13.15 -16.25
CA GLY A 655 22.29 12.96 -16.64
C GLY A 655 21.41 12.67 -15.44
N ASN A 656 20.73 11.54 -15.39
CA ASN A 656 19.86 11.18 -14.27
C ASN A 656 19.97 9.69 -13.95
N GLU A 657 19.27 9.25 -12.91
CA GLU A 657 19.16 7.85 -12.55
C GLU A 657 18.60 6.99 -13.68
N TYR A 658 18.84 5.69 -13.55
CA TYR A 658 18.56 4.69 -14.58
C TYR A 658 17.11 4.71 -15.08
N ASP A 659 16.15 5.01 -14.23
CA ASP A 659 14.71 5.02 -14.52
C ASP A 659 14.09 6.44 -14.60
N LEU A 660 14.90 7.50 -14.42
CA LEU A 660 14.41 8.87 -14.35
C LEU A 660 14.68 9.68 -15.62
N THR A 661 13.80 10.64 -15.89
CA THR A 661 13.91 11.52 -17.05
C THR A 661 15.10 12.48 -16.93
N TYR A 662 15.91 12.58 -17.97
CA TYR A 662 17.06 13.49 -18.05
C TYR A 662 16.86 14.60 -19.10
N GLY A 663 17.63 15.68 -18.94
CA GLY A 663 17.64 16.84 -19.83
C GLY A 663 18.52 16.70 -21.07
N LYS A 664 18.80 17.81 -21.75
CA LYS A 664 19.74 17.86 -22.89
C LYS A 664 21.18 17.87 -22.37
N ILE A 665 22.05 17.05 -22.97
CA ILE A 665 23.46 16.97 -22.61
C ILE A 665 24.31 17.22 -23.86
N THR A 666 25.17 18.24 -23.81
CA THR A 666 26.13 18.55 -24.88
C THR A 666 27.54 18.60 -24.30
N SER A 667 28.50 17.89 -24.92
CA SER A 667 29.91 17.96 -24.57
C SER A 667 30.74 18.48 -25.75
N LEU A 668 31.43 19.58 -25.52
CA LEU A 668 32.41 20.26 -26.37
C LEU A 668 33.81 20.25 -25.72
N LEU A 669 34.00 19.43 -24.68
CA LEU A 669 35.26 19.34 -23.95
C LEU A 669 36.36 18.83 -24.88
N SER A 670 37.45 19.58 -25.02
CA SER A 670 38.50 19.29 -26.01
C SER A 670 39.53 18.26 -25.53
N ASP A 671 39.70 18.12 -24.22
CA ASP A 671 40.71 17.23 -23.63
C ASP A 671 40.08 15.87 -23.24
N GLU A 672 39.88 15.59 -21.95
CA GLU A 672 39.52 14.25 -21.46
C GLU A 672 38.33 14.29 -20.48
N LEU A 673 37.32 13.46 -20.73
CA LEU A 673 36.21 13.18 -19.83
C LEU A 673 36.24 11.70 -19.44
N THR A 674 36.53 11.41 -18.17
CA THR A 674 36.55 10.04 -17.64
C THR A 674 35.37 9.84 -16.68
N ILE A 675 34.56 8.81 -16.90
CA ILE A 675 33.45 8.43 -16.03
C ILE A 675 33.64 6.98 -15.59
N THR A 676 33.64 6.72 -14.28
CA THR A 676 33.73 5.37 -13.72
C THR A 676 32.54 5.11 -12.81
N ALA A 677 31.47 4.54 -13.38
CA ALA A 677 30.21 4.29 -12.69
C ALA A 677 30.12 2.84 -12.21
N CYS A 678 30.05 2.65 -10.89
CA CYS A 678 29.97 1.34 -10.25
C CYS A 678 28.73 1.27 -9.35
N GLY A 679 27.75 0.46 -9.74
CA GLY A 679 26.47 0.30 -9.02
C GLY A 679 25.58 -0.75 -9.70
N ASP A 680 24.52 -1.22 -9.05
CA ASP A 680 23.61 -2.23 -9.63
C ASP A 680 22.96 -1.72 -10.92
N ASN A 681 22.53 -0.46 -10.93
CA ASN A 681 22.06 0.24 -12.12
C ASN A 681 22.96 1.44 -12.38
N CYS A 682 23.68 1.46 -13.51
CA CYS A 682 24.63 2.54 -13.77
C CYS A 682 24.50 3.16 -15.17
N VAL A 683 24.71 4.48 -15.22
CA VAL A 683 24.60 5.29 -16.43
C VAL A 683 25.88 6.11 -16.59
N GLY A 684 26.55 5.99 -17.74
CA GLY A 684 27.67 6.87 -18.07
C GLY A 684 27.15 8.28 -18.36
N ILE A 685 26.46 8.43 -19.49
CA ILE A 685 25.83 9.68 -19.93
C ILE A 685 24.38 9.41 -20.38
N GLY A 686 23.38 9.97 -19.70
CA GLY A 686 21.97 9.80 -20.06
C GLY A 686 21.05 9.51 -18.87
N GLY A 687 20.13 8.56 -18.98
CA GLY A 687 19.20 8.21 -17.90
C GLY A 687 18.05 7.31 -18.36
N GLY A 688 16.88 7.43 -17.75
CA GLY A 688 15.67 6.69 -18.14
C GLY A 688 15.06 7.13 -19.46
N LYS A 689 14.69 8.41 -19.55
CA LYS A 689 14.03 9.02 -20.72
C LYS A 689 14.61 10.40 -21.02
N CYS A 690 14.82 10.74 -22.28
CA CYS A 690 15.21 12.11 -22.63
C CYS A 690 13.98 13.03 -22.74
N SER A 691 14.02 14.17 -22.06
CA SER A 691 12.99 15.21 -22.17
C SER A 691 13.20 16.18 -23.34
N SER A 692 14.33 16.10 -24.04
CA SER A 692 14.70 17.00 -25.13
C SER A 692 14.84 16.26 -26.46
N PRO A 693 14.33 16.80 -27.58
CA PRO A 693 14.51 16.19 -28.89
C PRO A 693 15.98 16.18 -29.35
N ASP A 694 16.80 17.11 -28.84
CA ASP A 694 18.23 17.20 -29.18
C ASP A 694 19.07 16.10 -28.50
N GLY A 695 18.54 15.47 -27.44
CA GLY A 695 19.15 14.34 -26.77
C GLY A 695 20.57 14.58 -26.22
N ILE A 696 21.47 13.66 -26.55
CA ILE A 696 22.88 13.68 -26.13
C ILE A 696 23.76 14.01 -27.34
N SER A 697 24.64 15.00 -27.21
CA SER A 697 25.61 15.35 -28.24
C SER A 697 27.04 15.44 -27.70
N ILE A 698 27.98 14.73 -28.31
CA ILE A 698 29.42 14.78 -27.98
C ILE A 698 30.16 15.19 -29.25
N LYS A 699 30.94 16.28 -29.21
CA LYS A 699 31.49 16.89 -30.43
C LYS A 699 33.02 17.11 -30.41
N ALA A 700 33.72 16.74 -29.34
CA ALA A 700 35.15 16.92 -29.21
C ALA A 700 35.73 16.01 -28.10
N GLY A 701 37.06 15.90 -28.08
CA GLY A 701 37.84 15.33 -26.98
C GLY A 701 37.89 13.80 -26.93
N ALA A 702 38.44 13.30 -25.83
CA ALA A 702 38.49 11.90 -25.47
C ALA A 702 37.49 11.61 -24.33
N VAL A 703 36.55 10.69 -24.54
CA VAL A 703 35.57 10.28 -23.54
C VAL A 703 35.82 8.82 -23.18
N GLU A 704 36.12 8.55 -21.91
CA GLU A 704 36.29 7.22 -21.37
C GLU A 704 35.19 6.93 -20.36
N ILE A 705 34.39 5.89 -20.59
CA ILE A 705 33.30 5.47 -19.71
C ILE A 705 33.56 4.04 -19.28
N SER A 706 33.57 3.78 -17.98
CA SER A 706 33.65 2.44 -17.39
C SER A 706 32.43 2.19 -16.53
N CYS A 707 31.69 1.14 -16.85
CA CYS A 707 30.47 0.74 -16.13
C CYS A 707 30.62 -0.66 -15.53
N SER A 708 30.19 -0.85 -14.29
CA SER A 708 30.07 -2.18 -13.66
C SER A 708 28.77 -2.26 -12.87
N GLY A 709 28.11 -3.42 -12.88
CA GLY A 709 26.76 -3.54 -12.31
C GLY A 709 25.89 -4.69 -12.84
N ALA A 710 24.59 -4.65 -12.51
CA ALA A 710 23.60 -5.53 -13.11
C ALA A 710 23.10 -4.96 -14.45
N ASN A 711 22.67 -3.70 -14.48
CA ASN A 711 22.18 -3.03 -15.69
C ASN A 711 22.95 -1.74 -15.94
N SER A 712 23.38 -1.53 -17.18
CA SER A 712 24.27 -0.41 -17.47
C SER A 712 24.06 0.20 -18.84
N ILE A 713 24.18 1.52 -18.89
CA ILE A 713 24.17 2.30 -20.12
C ILE A 713 25.48 3.08 -20.22
N GLY A 714 26.17 2.97 -21.35
CA GLY A 714 27.30 3.85 -21.65
C GLY A 714 26.82 5.26 -21.95
N ILE A 715 26.14 5.42 -23.09
CA ILE A 715 25.56 6.67 -23.56
C ILE A 715 24.15 6.40 -24.08
N GLY A 716 23.12 6.99 -23.45
CA GLY A 716 21.74 6.93 -23.95
C GLY A 716 20.64 6.73 -22.91
N SER A 717 19.60 5.97 -23.26
CA SER A 717 18.35 5.84 -22.48
C SER A 717 18.04 4.40 -22.08
N SER A 718 17.35 4.19 -20.96
CA SER A 718 16.92 2.84 -20.54
C SER A 718 15.49 2.47 -20.96
N LEU A 719 14.54 3.42 -20.93
CA LEU A 719 13.09 3.14 -21.03
C LEU A 719 12.46 3.59 -22.35
N GLU A 720 12.84 4.78 -22.82
CA GLU A 720 12.20 5.45 -23.95
C GLU A 720 13.24 5.99 -24.95
N SER A 721 12.75 6.61 -26.02
CA SER A 721 13.56 6.97 -27.16
C SER A 721 14.79 7.82 -26.83
N SER A 722 15.88 7.56 -27.56
CA SER A 722 17.16 8.25 -27.39
C SER A 722 17.69 8.79 -28.71
N ASN A 723 17.97 10.10 -28.75
CA ASN A 723 18.65 10.76 -29.87
C ASN A 723 20.10 11.05 -29.47
N ILE A 724 21.06 10.49 -30.19
CA ILE A 724 22.48 10.56 -29.84
C ILE A 724 23.29 11.00 -31.07
N THR A 725 24.09 12.05 -30.92
CA THR A 725 24.98 12.55 -31.97
C THR A 725 26.42 12.68 -31.47
N ILE A 726 27.31 11.85 -32.01
CA ILE A 726 28.73 11.79 -31.62
C ILE A 726 29.57 12.19 -32.83
N ARG A 727 30.43 13.20 -32.69
CA ARG A 727 31.29 13.70 -33.78
C ARG A 727 32.67 14.12 -33.29
N GLU A 728 33.66 14.03 -34.17
CA GLU A 728 34.99 14.64 -34.00
C GLU A 728 35.69 14.29 -32.66
N CYS A 729 35.52 13.06 -32.17
CA CYS A 729 36.00 12.65 -30.85
C CYS A 729 36.52 11.21 -30.80
N PHE A 730 37.22 10.89 -29.72
CA PHE A 730 37.60 9.52 -29.36
C PHE A 730 36.70 9.07 -28.20
N ILE A 731 36.07 7.90 -28.33
CA ILE A 731 35.23 7.32 -27.26
C ILE A 731 35.69 5.91 -26.96
N SER A 732 35.90 5.62 -25.67
CA SER A 732 36.18 4.30 -25.14
C SER A 732 35.15 3.95 -24.07
N ILE A 733 34.40 2.86 -24.27
CA ILE A 733 33.40 2.39 -23.31
C ILE A 733 33.75 0.97 -22.86
N GLY A 734 34.06 0.82 -21.57
CA GLY A 734 34.31 -0.45 -20.89
C GLY A 734 33.10 -0.86 -20.04
N ALA A 735 32.68 -2.13 -20.10
CA ALA A 735 31.62 -2.63 -19.22
C ALA A 735 31.82 -4.07 -18.72
N ALA A 736 31.54 -4.30 -17.43
CA ALA A 736 31.43 -5.62 -16.83
C ALA A 736 30.08 -5.74 -16.10
N THR A 737 29.04 -6.11 -16.85
CA THR A 737 27.64 -5.93 -16.42
C THR A 737 26.73 -7.05 -16.91
N ALA A 738 25.61 -7.35 -16.25
CA ALA A 738 24.71 -8.40 -16.75
C ALA A 738 23.98 -7.97 -18.04
N ASN A 739 23.44 -6.75 -18.05
CA ASN A 739 22.82 -6.12 -19.21
C ASN A 739 23.53 -4.82 -19.55
N PHE A 740 23.81 -4.59 -20.83
CA PHE A 740 24.54 -3.42 -21.29
C PHE A 740 24.02 -2.86 -22.60
N THR A 741 23.93 -1.54 -22.68
CA THR A 741 23.83 -0.79 -23.95
C THR A 741 24.95 0.23 -24.02
N GLY A 742 25.85 0.10 -24.99
CA GLY A 742 26.99 1.00 -25.18
C GLY A 742 26.57 2.39 -25.62
N VAL A 743 25.97 2.50 -26.80
CA VAL A 743 25.42 3.75 -27.36
C VAL A 743 24.02 3.49 -27.92
N GLY A 744 22.98 4.03 -27.30
CA GLY A 744 21.61 3.87 -27.81
C GLY A 744 20.57 3.73 -26.71
N ALA A 745 19.57 2.87 -26.93
CA ALA A 745 18.49 2.65 -25.98
C ALA A 745 18.45 1.19 -25.52
N LEU A 746 18.16 0.93 -24.25
CA LEU A 746 17.84 -0.42 -23.82
C LEU A 746 16.43 -0.79 -24.31
N GLN A 747 15.43 0.01 -23.97
CA GLN A 747 14.05 -0.09 -24.47
C GLN A 747 13.68 1.19 -25.24
N GLY A 748 12.92 1.03 -26.33
CA GLY A 748 12.42 2.14 -27.14
C GLY A 748 13.30 2.55 -28.32
N ASP A 749 12.77 3.47 -29.14
CA ASP A 749 13.37 3.83 -30.43
C ASP A 749 14.63 4.67 -30.28
N THR A 750 15.69 4.40 -31.03
CA THR A 750 16.92 5.18 -30.97
C THR A 750 17.34 5.71 -32.34
N SER A 751 17.83 6.94 -32.35
CA SER A 751 18.52 7.55 -33.47
C SER A 751 19.96 7.86 -33.06
N VAL A 752 20.92 7.14 -33.65
CA VAL A 752 22.34 7.26 -33.33
C VAL A 752 23.10 7.70 -34.57
N MET A 753 23.74 8.87 -34.50
CA MET A 753 24.63 9.38 -35.54
C MET A 753 26.06 9.46 -35.01
N ILE A 754 27.00 8.79 -35.67
CA ILE A 754 28.41 8.77 -35.31
C ILE A 754 29.22 9.19 -36.55
N LYS A 755 29.98 10.29 -36.45
CA LYS A 755 30.73 10.82 -37.60
C LYS A 755 32.13 11.30 -37.26
N ASN A 756 33.14 10.86 -38.00
CA ASN A 756 34.55 11.21 -37.76
C ASN A 756 34.99 10.89 -36.31
N VAL A 757 34.71 9.67 -35.88
CA VAL A 757 34.93 9.22 -34.49
C VAL A 757 35.69 7.90 -34.51
N LYS A 758 36.59 7.76 -33.54
CA LYS A 758 37.13 6.46 -33.17
C LYS A 758 36.41 5.96 -31.91
N LEU A 759 35.63 4.90 -32.06
CA LEU A 759 34.79 4.31 -31.01
C LEU A 759 35.33 2.92 -30.64
N VAL A 760 35.64 2.73 -29.37
CA VAL A 760 36.07 1.45 -28.80
C VAL A 760 35.05 1.03 -27.75
N ILE A 761 34.47 -0.16 -27.90
CA ILE A 761 33.55 -0.75 -26.92
C ILE A 761 34.10 -2.11 -26.51
N ALA A 762 34.39 -2.27 -25.22
CA ALA A 762 34.85 -3.52 -24.64
C ALA A 762 33.92 -3.92 -23.50
N ALA A 763 33.15 -5.00 -23.66
CA ALA A 763 32.11 -5.32 -22.71
C ALA A 763 31.99 -6.82 -22.41
N SER A 764 31.63 -7.17 -21.18
CA SER A 764 31.37 -8.57 -20.78
C SER A 764 30.08 -8.68 -19.96
N GLY A 765 29.26 -9.69 -20.24
CA GLY A 765 27.93 -9.80 -19.61
C GLY A 765 27.03 -10.93 -20.09
N ASN A 766 25.74 -10.85 -19.74
CA ASN A 766 24.72 -11.79 -20.24
C ASN A 766 24.12 -11.28 -21.55
N SER A 767 23.62 -10.04 -21.55
CA SER A 767 22.88 -9.50 -22.68
C SER A 767 23.43 -8.12 -23.04
N MET A 768 24.07 -8.02 -24.20
CA MET A 768 24.87 -6.85 -24.58
C MET A 768 24.39 -6.22 -25.89
N CYS A 769 24.40 -4.89 -25.95
CA CYS A 769 24.20 -4.09 -27.15
C CYS A 769 25.37 -3.10 -27.29
N ALA A 770 26.09 -3.07 -28.41
CA ALA A 770 27.18 -2.09 -28.59
C ALA A 770 26.62 -0.73 -29.03
N VAL A 771 25.89 -0.70 -30.15
CA VAL A 771 25.26 0.48 -30.73
C VAL A 771 23.86 0.12 -31.23
N GLY A 772 22.82 0.79 -30.71
CA GLY A 772 21.44 0.61 -31.19
C GLY A 772 20.41 0.36 -30.09
N SER A 773 19.33 -0.37 -30.42
CA SER A 773 18.19 -0.61 -29.51
C SER A 773 18.03 -2.09 -29.17
N LYS A 774 17.98 -2.44 -27.89
CA LYS A 774 18.07 -3.84 -27.48
C LYS A 774 16.71 -4.55 -27.35
N ASP A 775 15.71 -3.94 -26.73
CA ASP A 775 14.46 -4.61 -26.36
C ASP A 775 13.28 -4.03 -27.15
N GLY A 776 13.18 -4.41 -28.43
CA GLY A 776 11.98 -4.16 -29.26
C GLY A 776 11.83 -2.76 -29.86
N GLY A 777 12.73 -1.82 -29.57
CA GLY A 777 12.71 -0.48 -30.16
C GLY A 777 13.31 -0.42 -31.57
N LYS A 778 12.88 0.56 -32.37
CA LYS A 778 13.44 0.81 -33.71
C LYS A 778 14.82 1.45 -33.60
N ALA A 779 15.77 1.03 -34.43
CA ALA A 779 17.11 1.59 -34.45
C ALA A 779 17.41 2.27 -35.79
N HIS A 780 17.59 3.59 -35.77
CA HIS A 780 18.14 4.35 -36.89
C HIS A 780 19.60 4.69 -36.59
N ILE A 781 20.53 4.12 -37.34
CA ILE A 781 21.98 4.20 -37.07
C ILE A 781 22.68 4.73 -38.31
N ASP A 782 23.38 5.86 -38.20
CA ASP A 782 24.23 6.43 -39.26
C ASP A 782 25.67 6.57 -38.77
N ILE A 783 26.57 5.78 -39.35
CA ILE A 783 28.01 5.77 -39.03
C ILE A 783 28.77 6.18 -40.28
N SER A 784 29.51 7.30 -40.21
CA SER A 784 30.29 7.80 -41.35
C SER A 784 31.69 8.25 -40.97
N ASP A 785 32.68 7.92 -41.79
CA ASP A 785 34.07 8.36 -41.57
C ASP A 785 34.64 7.90 -40.20
N CYS A 786 34.27 6.71 -39.72
CA CYS A 786 34.60 6.23 -38.36
C CYS A 786 35.54 5.02 -38.32
N GLU A 787 36.24 4.85 -37.20
CA GLU A 787 36.89 3.60 -36.78
C GLU A 787 36.15 3.02 -35.58
N LEU A 788 35.42 1.92 -35.75
CA LEU A 788 34.68 1.26 -34.67
C LEU A 788 35.31 -0.09 -34.34
N PHE A 789 35.67 -0.27 -33.07
CA PHE A 789 36.17 -1.52 -32.52
C PHE A 789 35.25 -2.01 -31.41
N SER A 790 34.62 -3.15 -31.60
CA SER A 790 33.76 -3.81 -30.60
C SER A 790 34.41 -5.13 -30.19
N ASN A 791 34.63 -5.32 -28.88
CA ASN A 791 35.10 -6.56 -28.28
C ASN A 791 34.15 -6.97 -27.15
N ILE A 792 33.17 -7.82 -27.45
CA ILE A 792 32.07 -8.13 -26.52
C ILE A 792 32.01 -9.63 -26.23
N LYS A 793 31.94 -9.99 -24.94
CA LYS A 793 31.74 -11.36 -24.48
C LYS A 793 30.41 -11.49 -23.75
N GLY A 794 29.48 -12.31 -24.22
CA GLY A 794 28.23 -12.51 -23.52
C GLY A 794 27.25 -13.46 -24.18
N ARG A 795 26.18 -13.84 -23.46
CA ARG A 795 25.23 -14.86 -23.93
C ARG A 795 24.48 -14.41 -25.18
N GLU A 796 23.96 -13.18 -25.17
CA GLU A 796 23.23 -12.56 -26.28
C GLU A 796 23.88 -11.22 -26.62
N ILE A 797 24.28 -11.04 -27.87
CA ILE A 797 25.00 -9.85 -28.33
C ILE A 797 24.33 -9.27 -29.57
N VAL A 798 24.01 -7.98 -29.53
CA VAL A 798 23.70 -7.15 -30.70
C VAL A 798 24.83 -6.14 -30.85
N ASN A 799 25.65 -6.21 -31.89
CA ASN A 799 26.72 -5.22 -32.05
C ASN A 799 26.17 -3.88 -32.53
N ILE A 800 25.71 -3.81 -33.78
CA ILE A 800 25.20 -2.57 -34.37
C ILE A 800 23.80 -2.87 -34.91
N GLY A 801 22.73 -2.48 -34.23
CA GLY A 801 21.39 -2.69 -34.76
C GLY A 801 20.29 -2.79 -33.71
N SER A 802 19.30 -3.63 -33.97
CA SER A 802 18.21 -3.91 -33.03
C SER A 802 17.92 -5.40 -32.87
N HIS A 803 17.04 -5.74 -31.92
CA HIS A 803 16.56 -7.10 -31.73
C HIS A 803 15.03 -7.16 -31.84
N LYS A 804 14.54 -8.03 -32.73
CA LYS A 804 13.11 -8.31 -32.94
C LYS A 804 12.28 -7.05 -33.22
N SER A 805 12.84 -6.09 -33.96
CA SER A 805 12.17 -4.83 -34.29
C SER A 805 12.53 -4.38 -35.72
N GLU A 806 12.71 -3.08 -35.92
CA GLU A 806 13.12 -2.47 -37.18
C GLU A 806 14.52 -1.85 -37.02
N CYS A 807 15.44 -2.12 -37.95
CA CYS A 807 16.76 -1.53 -37.99
C CYS A 807 17.04 -0.90 -39.35
N ASP A 808 17.27 0.42 -39.36
CA ASP A 808 17.80 1.16 -40.50
C ASP A 808 19.23 1.60 -40.19
N CYS A 809 20.21 0.90 -40.76
CA CYS A 809 21.62 1.14 -40.53
C CYS A 809 22.33 1.59 -41.83
N SER A 810 23.00 2.73 -41.78
CA SER A 810 23.86 3.26 -42.84
C SER A 810 25.29 3.34 -42.33
N ILE A 811 26.22 2.70 -43.03
CA ILE A 811 27.66 2.75 -42.74
C ILE A 811 28.41 3.22 -43.97
N GLN A 812 29.17 4.31 -43.85
CA GLN A 812 29.91 4.89 -44.98
C GLN A 812 31.36 5.22 -44.63
N ARG A 813 32.30 4.92 -45.53
CA ARG A 813 33.72 5.35 -45.40
C ARG A 813 34.33 5.04 -44.02
N SER A 814 33.99 3.88 -43.45
CA SER A 814 34.33 3.53 -42.06
C SER A 814 35.03 2.17 -42.00
N SER A 815 35.84 1.96 -40.96
CA SER A 815 36.42 0.65 -40.62
C SER A 815 35.72 0.11 -39.37
N ILE A 816 35.04 -1.03 -39.49
CA ILE A 816 34.27 -1.66 -38.43
C ILE A 816 34.89 -3.02 -38.12
N ASN A 817 35.32 -3.20 -36.87
CA ASN A 817 35.95 -4.43 -36.38
C ASN A 817 35.13 -4.98 -35.21
N LEU A 818 34.43 -6.10 -35.42
CA LEU A 818 33.55 -6.72 -34.44
C LEU A 818 34.12 -8.07 -34.02
N ASN A 819 34.60 -8.17 -32.78
CA ASN A 819 35.09 -9.40 -32.17
C ASN A 819 34.15 -9.81 -31.04
N CYS A 820 33.45 -10.93 -31.18
CA CYS A 820 32.44 -11.33 -30.21
C CYS A 820 32.49 -12.80 -29.86
N GLU A 821 32.22 -13.11 -28.60
CA GLU A 821 32.14 -14.47 -28.06
C GLU A 821 30.82 -14.64 -27.31
N GLY A 822 29.98 -15.59 -27.71
CA GLY A 822 28.64 -15.72 -27.14
C GLY A 822 27.80 -16.91 -27.58
N SER A 823 26.58 -17.05 -27.05
CA SER A 823 25.63 -18.09 -27.49
C SER A 823 24.87 -17.65 -28.74
N ARG A 824 24.41 -16.39 -28.77
CA ARG A 824 23.75 -15.73 -29.90
C ARG A 824 24.41 -14.39 -30.17
N VAL A 825 24.88 -14.19 -31.40
CA VAL A 825 25.59 -12.96 -31.80
C VAL A 825 25.03 -12.40 -33.10
N SER A 826 24.58 -11.15 -33.06
CA SER A 826 24.23 -10.36 -34.24
C SER A 826 25.29 -9.28 -34.48
N GLY A 827 25.80 -9.22 -35.71
CA GLY A 827 26.78 -8.23 -36.15
C GLY A 827 26.12 -6.90 -36.46
N ILE A 828 25.74 -6.67 -37.72
CA ILE A 828 25.16 -5.41 -38.18
C ILE A 828 23.73 -5.65 -38.67
N GLY A 829 22.73 -5.00 -38.06
CA GLY A 829 21.31 -5.11 -38.36
C GLY A 829 20.52 -5.91 -37.32
N ASP A 830 19.44 -6.58 -37.74
CA ASP A 830 18.55 -7.36 -36.85
C ASP A 830 18.35 -8.79 -37.38
N SER A 831 18.77 -9.77 -36.58
CA SER A 831 18.69 -11.20 -36.92
C SER A 831 17.26 -11.76 -36.95
N GLU A 832 16.29 -11.06 -36.37
CA GLU A 832 14.89 -11.49 -36.23
C GLU A 832 13.88 -10.42 -36.68
N GLY A 833 14.35 -9.25 -37.11
CA GLY A 833 13.53 -8.09 -37.48
C GLY A 833 13.60 -7.66 -38.95
N SER A 834 13.04 -6.49 -39.23
CA SER A 834 12.96 -5.87 -40.56
C SER A 834 13.81 -4.60 -40.69
N GLY A 835 13.83 -3.98 -41.85
CA GLY A 835 14.49 -2.68 -42.09
C GLY A 835 15.54 -2.73 -43.19
N SER A 836 16.49 -1.80 -43.18
CA SER A 836 17.51 -1.68 -44.22
C SER A 836 18.92 -1.53 -43.67
N VAL A 837 19.88 -2.28 -44.23
CA VAL A 837 21.31 -2.13 -43.93
C VAL A 837 22.02 -1.73 -45.21
N THR A 838 22.61 -0.53 -45.22
CA THR A 838 23.38 0.03 -46.34
C THR A 838 24.82 0.25 -45.93
N ILE A 839 25.77 -0.36 -46.64
CA ILE A 839 27.20 -0.23 -46.36
C ILE A 839 27.92 0.23 -47.64
N ARG A 840 28.59 1.39 -47.59
CA ARG A 840 29.31 1.95 -48.75
C ARG A 840 30.75 2.33 -48.42
N LYS A 841 31.70 1.91 -49.26
CA LYS A 841 33.13 2.29 -49.16
C LYS A 841 33.72 2.00 -47.78
N ALA A 842 33.34 0.89 -47.14
CA ALA A 842 33.71 0.56 -45.77
C ALA A 842 34.49 -0.76 -45.71
N GLU A 843 35.29 -0.92 -44.66
CA GLU A 843 35.94 -2.18 -44.29
C GLU A 843 35.22 -2.80 -43.11
N ILE A 844 34.72 -4.02 -43.26
CA ILE A 844 34.00 -4.75 -42.21
C ILE A 844 34.75 -6.04 -41.89
N ASN A 845 35.30 -6.12 -40.69
CA ASN A 845 35.97 -7.29 -40.14
C ASN A 845 35.15 -7.86 -38.99
N ILE A 846 34.71 -9.12 -39.13
CA ILE A 846 33.87 -9.81 -38.15
C ILE A 846 34.58 -11.10 -37.71
N GLY A 847 34.82 -11.23 -36.40
CA GLY A 847 35.35 -12.41 -35.74
C GLY A 847 34.42 -12.89 -34.65
N PHE A 848 33.64 -13.95 -34.91
CA PHE A 848 32.67 -14.49 -33.96
C PHE A 848 33.04 -15.89 -33.49
N LEU A 849 32.95 -16.12 -32.18
CA LEU A 849 32.92 -17.44 -31.56
C LEU A 849 31.53 -17.66 -30.98
N SER A 850 30.63 -18.30 -31.73
CA SER A 850 29.22 -18.44 -31.35
C SER A 850 28.54 -19.69 -31.92
N ALA A 851 27.58 -20.22 -31.17
CA ALA A 851 26.72 -21.33 -31.63
C ALA A 851 25.66 -20.85 -32.64
N ASP A 852 25.13 -19.65 -32.44
CA ASP A 852 24.11 -19.01 -33.27
C ASP A 852 24.61 -17.60 -33.65
N SER A 853 24.80 -17.32 -34.93
CA SER A 853 25.40 -16.06 -35.38
C SER A 853 24.75 -15.52 -36.64
N PHE A 854 24.54 -14.22 -36.65
CA PHE A 854 24.04 -13.45 -37.78
C PHE A 854 25.02 -12.32 -38.08
N ASP A 855 25.56 -12.25 -39.29
CA ASP A 855 26.67 -11.35 -39.60
C ASP A 855 26.22 -9.94 -39.99
N ILE A 856 25.52 -9.78 -41.12
CA ILE A 856 25.11 -8.47 -41.66
C ILE A 856 23.75 -8.57 -42.36
N GLY A 857 22.81 -7.71 -41.99
CA GLY A 857 21.50 -7.54 -42.64
C GLY A 857 20.33 -7.49 -41.65
N CYS A 858 19.12 -7.43 -42.19
CA CYS A 858 17.89 -7.68 -41.43
C CYS A 858 17.20 -8.91 -42.01
N ARG A 859 16.63 -9.78 -41.16
CA ARG A 859 16.00 -11.02 -41.60
C ARG A 859 14.91 -10.79 -42.65
N ASP A 860 14.05 -9.81 -42.41
CA ASP A 860 12.96 -9.40 -43.30
C ASP A 860 13.21 -7.99 -43.84
N GLY A 861 14.40 -7.76 -44.41
CA GLY A 861 14.84 -6.42 -44.84
C GLY A 861 15.70 -6.38 -46.10
N ILE A 862 16.25 -5.19 -46.40
CA ILE A 862 17.10 -4.94 -47.57
C ILE A 862 18.55 -4.79 -47.12
N LEU A 863 19.46 -5.50 -47.79
CA LEU A 863 20.90 -5.35 -47.63
C LEU A 863 21.51 -4.79 -48.92
N ASP A 864 22.09 -3.59 -48.85
CA ASP A 864 22.83 -2.93 -49.93
C ASP A 864 24.30 -2.76 -49.54
N ILE A 865 25.23 -3.35 -50.29
CA ILE A 865 26.67 -3.26 -50.03
C ILE A 865 27.38 -2.84 -51.32
N GLU A 866 28.08 -1.71 -51.29
CA GLU A 866 28.77 -1.13 -52.45
C GLU A 866 30.20 -0.73 -52.09
N ASP A 867 31.18 -1.10 -52.93
CA ASP A 867 32.60 -0.73 -52.76
C ASP A 867 33.22 -1.10 -51.39
N CYS A 868 32.83 -2.21 -50.77
CA CYS A 868 33.28 -2.60 -49.43
C CYS A 868 34.23 -3.82 -49.42
N THR A 869 35.11 -3.88 -48.41
CA THR A 869 35.86 -5.08 -48.05
C THR A 869 35.19 -5.76 -46.85
N ARG A 870 34.94 -7.07 -46.95
CA ARG A 870 34.25 -7.85 -45.90
C ARG A 870 35.05 -9.11 -45.58
N ASN A 871 35.53 -9.22 -44.34
CA ASN A 871 36.19 -10.40 -43.80
C ASN A 871 35.38 -10.96 -42.64
N VAL A 872 34.73 -12.12 -42.82
CA VAL A 872 33.91 -12.77 -41.79
C VAL A 872 34.52 -14.12 -41.41
N ASN A 873 34.89 -14.25 -40.13
CA ASN A 873 35.42 -15.46 -39.53
C ASN A 873 34.54 -15.87 -38.36
N ILE A 874 33.77 -16.95 -38.55
CA ILE A 874 32.88 -17.52 -37.51
C ILE A 874 33.42 -18.90 -37.15
N ASN A 875 33.74 -19.11 -35.86
CA ASN A 875 34.27 -20.37 -35.31
C ASN A 875 35.50 -20.93 -36.06
N LYS A 876 36.37 -20.05 -36.57
CA LYS A 876 37.57 -20.41 -37.32
C LYS A 876 38.84 -20.39 -36.47
#